data_AF-A0A8K9WYN5-F1
#
_entry.id   AF-A0A8K9WYN5-F1
#
_cell.length_a   1.000
_cell.length_b   1.000
_cell.length_c   1.000
_cell.angle_alpha   90.00
_cell.angle_beta   90.00
_cell.angle_gamma   90.00
#
_symmetry.space_group_name_H-M   'P 1'
#
loop_
_entity.id
_entity.type
_entity.pdbx_description
1 polymer ?
#
loop_
_entity_poly.entity_id
_entity_poly.type
_entity_poly.pdbx_seq_one_letter_code
_entity_poly.pdbx_strand_id
1 'polypeptide(L)'
;YYGSPMSEALMFAQTGSLPVRPAAIGWSLAPRNVYTNHWAVRIAGGQEEADKLAAKYGYNNYGQIGSLEDHYHFHHSRVVRRAAFSTRGAHSFIQMDPKVDWVQQQLVKQRVKRYIKSDTRSPDPNFIHFNDPKWSNMWYIHCTDKNNRCRSEMNILAAWQRGYTGKNVVVTILDDGIERNHPDLAQNYDQLASYDVNGNDHDPTPRYDSSNENKHGTRCAGEVAAVANNSHCIVGIAYNARIGGIRMLDGDVTDVVEAKSLGVRPDYIDIYSASWGPDDDGKTVDGPGPLAKQAFEMGIKKGRKGLGSIFVWASGNGGRQGDHCSCDGYTNSIYTISISSTTENGNKPWYLEVCSSTLATTYSSGEFYDRKIVTTDLRQRCTDGHTGTSVSAPMVAGVIALTLEANPLVSWRDIQHLLVKTSRPVHLKANDWKTNAAGHRVSHLYGFGLVDAEGMVVEAKKWRSVPTQHTCTRMSERRTRYIRADQSLNSTITSTGCTEQAEQHVSYVEHVVVKVLVVHPRRGDLEVSLISPSGTRSQLLAKRLFDNSNEGFRNWEFMTVHCWGERAEGQWILEIIDNPSSLRNPEVLGKLKEWTLVLYGTSGHPYQSHGTQHSRSRMLKIPTPSRDPNGPEPPPEVLKHQEEEEEDPTTQLKLLLTSVCVECGDQGCDGPDPDHCLNCIHYSLGSLKTGRTCVSHCPLGFYDNLEARRCRRCHKGCERCVGRTPTECRSCRRGLYFNPLNTTCSETCPAGYFADDSKKCLRCHENCMKCLRDSDRCTACNDGYSLAGMTCVPECANGTFFHLEEMKCSPCHTSCSTCTGPGKEECIQCARDHLQQEWRCVQTCAPGYYSTEDAGYHQGMCHKCEENCLSCDGPGTTCVKCKDSYNLVSRTCIVNATCNNADEVFCEMVKSNRLCEKKLFRQFCCRTCLMTG
;
A
#
# COMPACT_ATOMS: atom_id res chain seq x y z
N TYR A 1 -36.62 -59.45 -19.13
CA TYR A 1 -36.51 -60.77 -18.47
C TYR A 1 -37.09 -60.63 -17.08
N TYR A 2 -38.21 -61.33 -16.86
CA TYR A 2 -38.94 -61.71 -15.64
C TYR A 2 -38.57 -61.04 -14.30
N GLY A 3 -39.50 -60.56 -13.47
CA GLY A 3 -40.95 -60.68 -13.46
C GLY A 3 -41.49 -60.19 -12.11
N SER A 4 -42.61 -59.49 -12.17
CA SER A 4 -43.65 -59.30 -11.13
C SER A 4 -44.03 -60.65 -10.46
N PRO A 5 -44.90 -60.76 -9.42
CA PRO A 5 -46.05 -59.87 -9.12
C PRO A 5 -46.40 -59.89 -7.59
N MET A 6 -47.57 -59.60 -7.02
CA MET A 6 -48.86 -59.02 -7.37
C MET A 6 -49.61 -58.78 -6.04
N SER A 7 -50.70 -57.99 -6.15
CA SER A 7 -51.97 -58.11 -5.42
C SER A 7 -52.07 -57.51 -4.01
N GLU A 8 -52.84 -56.43 -3.82
CA GLU A 8 -54.32 -56.37 -3.73
C GLU A 8 -54.82 -56.99 -2.41
N ALA A 9 -55.75 -56.43 -1.62
CA ALA A 9 -56.86 -55.56 -1.97
C ALA A 9 -57.63 -55.11 -0.68
N LEU A 10 -58.45 -54.06 -0.84
CA LEU A 10 -59.82 -53.87 -0.29
C LEU A 10 -59.98 -53.58 1.23
N MET A 11 -60.92 -52.74 1.69
CA MET A 11 -61.78 -51.70 1.10
C MET A 11 -62.55 -50.94 2.23
N PHE A 12 -63.25 -49.86 1.82
CA PHE A 12 -64.43 -49.20 2.40
C PHE A 12 -64.30 -47.99 3.37
N ALA A 13 -64.54 -46.82 2.77
CA ALA A 13 -65.51 -45.74 3.08
C ALA A 13 -66.32 -45.82 4.42
N GLN A 14 -66.81 -44.74 5.05
CA GLN A 14 -67.46 -43.53 4.49
C GLN A 14 -67.84 -42.54 5.63
N THR A 15 -68.15 -41.28 5.25
CA THR A 15 -68.87 -40.19 6.00
C THR A 15 -68.05 -39.36 7.01
N GLY A 16 -68.09 -38.03 7.07
CA GLY A 16 -68.86 -36.99 6.36
C GLY A 16 -68.48 -35.56 6.80
N SER A 17 -68.94 -34.59 5.99
CA SER A 17 -69.18 -33.14 6.27
C SER A 17 -68.03 -32.17 6.64
N LEU A 18 -67.72 -31.27 5.69
CA LEU A 18 -67.30 -29.85 5.85
C LEU A 18 -68.45 -28.99 6.46
N PRO A 19 -68.35 -27.66 6.78
CA PRO A 19 -67.30 -26.65 6.47
C PRO A 19 -66.99 -25.62 7.62
N VAL A 20 -66.25 -24.54 7.27
CA VAL A 20 -66.26 -23.16 7.84
C VAL A 20 -65.00 -22.70 8.63
N ARG A 21 -64.27 -21.74 8.03
CA ARG A 21 -63.31 -20.76 8.64
C ARG A 21 -64.10 -19.61 9.30
N PRO A 22 -63.60 -18.75 10.24
CA PRO A 22 -62.24 -18.18 10.28
C PRO A 22 -61.64 -17.84 11.68
N ALA A 23 -60.43 -17.27 11.60
CA ALA A 23 -59.56 -16.63 12.58
C ALA A 23 -60.17 -16.07 13.89
N ALA A 24 -59.41 -16.18 15.00
CA ALA A 24 -58.64 -15.05 15.52
C ALA A 24 -57.74 -15.42 16.73
N ILE A 25 -56.76 -14.53 16.94
CA ILE A 25 -56.02 -14.19 18.17
C ILE A 25 -54.74 -14.98 18.46
N GLY A 26 -53.64 -14.23 18.43
CA GLY A 26 -52.28 -14.68 18.63
C GLY A 26 -51.89 -14.88 20.09
N TRP A 27 -50.90 -15.74 20.25
CA TRP A 27 -50.03 -15.83 21.42
C TRP A 27 -48.59 -15.82 20.91
N SER A 28 -47.73 -15.01 21.52
CA SER A 28 -46.29 -15.10 21.40
C SER A 28 -45.84 -16.50 21.86
N LEU A 29 -45.43 -17.34 20.91
CA LEU A 29 -44.84 -18.64 21.23
C LEU A 29 -43.39 -18.42 21.66
N ALA A 30 -43.09 -18.70 22.93
CA ALA A 30 -41.74 -19.02 23.40
C ALA A 30 -41.05 -20.00 22.42
N PRO A 31 -39.70 -20.01 22.31
CA PRO A 31 -39.00 -20.96 21.44
C PRO A 31 -39.51 -22.37 21.74
N ARG A 32 -40.16 -23.00 20.75
CA ARG A 32 -40.75 -24.32 20.93
C ARG A 32 -39.63 -25.32 21.21
N ASN A 33 -39.61 -25.84 22.43
CA ASN A 33 -38.81 -27.00 22.82
C ASN A 33 -39.11 -28.17 21.87
N VAL A 34 -38.17 -28.52 21.00
CA VAL A 34 -38.29 -29.68 20.11
C VAL A 34 -37.68 -30.88 20.81
N TYR A 35 -38.52 -31.81 21.25
CA TYR A 35 -38.11 -33.06 21.88
C TYR A 35 -37.65 -34.06 20.82
N THR A 36 -36.58 -34.79 21.12
CA THR A 36 -36.03 -35.83 20.26
C THR A 36 -36.38 -37.22 20.77
N ASN A 37 -36.15 -38.25 19.96
CA ASN A 37 -36.29 -39.65 20.32
C ASN A 37 -35.03 -40.22 21.03
N HIS A 38 -34.29 -39.35 21.73
CA HIS A 38 -33.12 -39.69 22.52
C HIS A 38 -33.29 -39.24 23.98
N TRP A 39 -32.74 -40.03 24.90
CA TRP A 39 -32.74 -39.79 26.35
C TRP A 39 -31.33 -39.94 26.90
N ALA A 40 -31.02 -39.14 27.90
CA ALA A 40 -29.89 -39.38 28.79
C ALA A 40 -30.46 -39.97 30.08
N VAL A 41 -29.90 -41.09 30.54
CA VAL A 41 -30.40 -41.84 31.69
C VAL A 41 -29.24 -42.12 32.63
N ARG A 42 -29.38 -41.87 33.92
CA ARG A 42 -28.41 -42.27 34.93
C ARG A 42 -28.87 -43.55 35.61
N ILE A 43 -28.04 -44.59 35.57
CA ILE A 43 -28.31 -45.93 36.10
C ILE A 43 -27.06 -46.42 36.81
N ALA A 44 -27.11 -46.51 38.14
CA ALA A 44 -26.01 -47.08 38.92
C ALA A 44 -25.90 -48.60 38.67
N GLY A 45 -24.69 -49.09 38.37
CA GLY A 45 -24.44 -50.53 38.21
C GLY A 45 -23.80 -50.94 36.88
N GLY A 46 -23.30 -49.99 36.09
CA GLY A 46 -22.52 -50.31 34.88
C GLY A 46 -23.35 -50.66 33.63
N GLN A 47 -22.63 -50.86 32.52
CA GLN A 47 -23.19 -51.01 31.17
C GLN A 47 -24.20 -52.16 31.05
N GLU A 48 -23.95 -53.28 31.72
CA GLU A 48 -24.78 -54.48 31.64
C GLU A 48 -26.19 -54.24 32.21
N GLU A 49 -26.29 -53.44 33.27
CA GLU A 49 -27.57 -53.12 33.90
C GLU A 49 -28.34 -52.06 33.09
N ALA A 50 -27.62 -51.11 32.49
CA ALA A 50 -28.18 -50.17 31.53
C ALA A 50 -28.75 -50.88 30.28
N ASP A 51 -28.08 -51.90 29.76
CA ASP A 51 -28.57 -52.70 28.62
C ASP A 51 -29.86 -53.47 28.96
N LYS A 52 -29.94 -54.05 30.16
CA LYS A 52 -31.18 -54.71 30.64
C LYS A 52 -32.34 -53.73 30.79
N LEU A 53 -32.09 -52.56 31.36
CA LEU A 53 -33.09 -51.50 31.53
C LEU A 53 -33.54 -50.92 30.19
N ALA A 54 -32.63 -50.74 29.24
CA ALA A 54 -32.95 -50.30 27.90
C ALA A 54 -33.90 -51.31 27.21
N ALA A 55 -33.53 -52.59 27.21
CA ALA A 55 -34.36 -53.65 26.62
C ALA A 55 -35.75 -53.76 27.30
N LYS A 56 -35.80 -53.68 28.64
CA LYS A 56 -37.04 -53.75 29.42
C LYS A 56 -38.05 -52.65 29.04
N TYR A 57 -37.58 -51.44 28.78
CA TYR A 57 -38.44 -50.28 28.46
C TYR A 57 -38.47 -49.93 26.97
N GLY A 58 -37.94 -50.80 26.09
CA GLY A 58 -38.02 -50.66 24.64
C GLY A 58 -37.04 -49.64 24.03
N TYR A 59 -36.00 -49.28 24.76
CA TYR A 59 -34.90 -48.44 24.30
C TYR A 59 -33.75 -49.27 23.73
N ASN A 60 -33.02 -48.69 22.80
CA ASN A 60 -31.69 -49.12 22.41
C ASN A 60 -30.67 -48.32 23.23
N ASN A 61 -29.82 -49.02 23.98
CA ASN A 61 -28.69 -48.37 24.65
C ASN A 61 -27.56 -48.15 23.63
N TYR A 62 -27.13 -46.91 23.47
CA TYR A 62 -26.01 -46.52 22.62
C TYR A 62 -24.69 -46.38 23.40
N GLY A 63 -24.69 -46.78 24.67
CA GLY A 63 -23.52 -46.80 25.53
C GLY A 63 -23.44 -45.58 26.46
N GLN A 64 -22.41 -45.57 27.28
CA GLN A 64 -22.15 -44.48 28.22
C GLN A 64 -21.93 -43.14 27.48
N ILE A 65 -22.51 -42.06 28.01
CA ILE A 65 -22.38 -40.70 27.46
C ILE A 65 -21.00 -40.16 27.83
N GLY A 66 -20.02 -40.45 26.97
CA GLY A 66 -18.64 -40.02 27.19
C GLY A 66 -18.06 -40.55 28.50
N SER A 67 -17.40 -39.69 29.26
CA SER A 67 -16.77 -40.03 30.55
C SER A 67 -17.71 -39.93 31.76
N LEU A 68 -19.01 -39.71 31.55
CA LEU A 68 -19.98 -39.61 32.64
C LEU A 68 -20.31 -41.01 33.16
N GLU A 69 -19.68 -41.39 34.27
CA GLU A 69 -19.96 -42.68 34.93
C GLU A 69 -21.46 -42.83 35.19
N ASP A 70 -21.96 -44.03 34.91
CA ASP A 70 -23.36 -44.42 35.08
C ASP A 70 -24.39 -43.61 34.27
N HIS A 71 -23.98 -42.78 33.30
CA HIS A 71 -24.90 -42.06 32.41
C HIS A 71 -24.90 -42.65 31.01
N TYR A 72 -26.05 -43.09 30.51
CA TYR A 72 -26.19 -43.82 29.25
C TYR A 72 -27.11 -43.13 28.26
N HIS A 73 -26.79 -43.27 26.97
CA HIS A 73 -27.53 -42.68 25.86
C HIS A 73 -28.58 -43.67 25.36
N PHE A 74 -29.84 -43.42 25.66
CA PHE A 74 -30.93 -44.29 25.21
C PHE A 74 -31.63 -43.68 23.99
N HIS A 75 -32.00 -44.53 23.03
CA HIS A 75 -32.75 -44.16 21.84
C HIS A 75 -33.99 -45.04 21.68
N HIS A 76 -35.15 -44.45 21.40
CA HIS A 76 -36.39 -45.20 21.23
C HIS A 76 -36.88 -45.12 19.78
N SER A 77 -36.78 -46.22 19.03
CA SER A 77 -37.05 -46.27 17.59
C SER A 77 -38.51 -45.94 17.21
N ARG A 78 -39.47 -46.19 18.12
CA ARG A 78 -40.90 -45.90 17.90
C ARG A 78 -41.34 -44.49 18.31
N VAL A 79 -40.42 -43.66 18.82
CA VAL A 79 -40.72 -42.25 19.12
C VAL A 79 -40.28 -41.38 17.95
N VAL A 80 -41.14 -40.45 17.54
CA VAL A 80 -40.87 -39.55 16.42
C VAL A 80 -39.66 -38.65 16.71
N ARG A 81 -38.78 -38.53 15.72
CA ARG A 81 -37.47 -37.86 15.81
C ARG A 81 -37.53 -36.40 16.26
N ARG A 82 -38.65 -35.71 16.02
CA ARG A 82 -38.89 -34.32 16.41
C ARG A 82 -40.35 -34.15 16.84
N ALA A 83 -40.58 -33.90 18.12
CA ALA A 83 -41.91 -33.66 18.67
C ALA A 83 -41.98 -32.27 19.33
N ALA A 84 -43.13 -31.61 19.20
CA ALA A 84 -43.37 -30.32 19.85
C ALA A 84 -43.68 -30.44 21.36
N PHE A 85 -43.89 -31.67 21.84
CA PHE A 85 -44.22 -31.98 23.23
C PHE A 85 -43.51 -33.27 23.65
N SER A 86 -43.21 -33.41 24.95
CA SER A 86 -42.69 -34.67 25.49
C SER A 86 -43.71 -35.80 25.28
N THR A 87 -43.28 -36.88 24.62
CA THR A 87 -44.13 -38.04 24.34
C THR A 87 -44.41 -38.84 25.62
N ARG A 88 -45.70 -39.08 25.91
CA ARG A 88 -46.15 -39.96 27.00
C ARG A 88 -46.48 -41.34 26.43
N GLY A 89 -45.86 -42.39 26.96
CA GLY A 89 -46.04 -43.78 26.53
C GLY A 89 -45.28 -44.77 27.43
N ALA A 90 -45.26 -46.07 27.10
CA ALA A 90 -44.59 -47.09 27.94
C ALA A 90 -43.12 -46.77 28.25
N HIS A 91 -42.43 -46.14 27.30
CA HIS A 91 -41.07 -45.64 27.43
C HIS A 91 -40.90 -44.57 28.53
N SER A 92 -41.93 -43.76 28.82
CA SER A 92 -41.89 -42.73 29.86
C SER A 92 -41.94 -43.25 31.31
N PHE A 93 -42.20 -44.55 31.51
CA PHE A 93 -42.18 -45.17 32.84
C PHE A 93 -40.78 -45.52 33.35
N ILE A 94 -39.75 -45.43 32.50
CA ILE A 94 -38.36 -45.67 32.92
C ILE A 94 -37.94 -44.73 34.07
N GLN A 95 -38.52 -43.52 34.15
CA GLN A 95 -38.29 -42.58 35.25
C GLN A 95 -38.79 -43.05 36.62
N MET A 96 -39.60 -44.10 36.65
CA MET A 96 -40.16 -44.70 37.87
C MET A 96 -39.48 -46.02 38.25
N ASP A 97 -38.51 -46.50 37.45
CA ASP A 97 -37.76 -47.70 37.81
C ASP A 97 -36.79 -47.36 38.95
N PRO A 98 -36.77 -48.12 40.07
CA PRO A 98 -35.98 -47.80 41.25
C PRO A 98 -34.46 -47.83 41.00
N LYS A 99 -34.00 -48.37 39.86
CA LYS A 99 -32.59 -48.36 39.45
C LYS A 99 -32.21 -47.16 38.57
N VAL A 100 -33.18 -46.32 38.19
CA VAL A 100 -32.96 -45.14 37.34
C VAL A 100 -32.97 -43.91 38.24
N ASP A 101 -31.79 -43.40 38.53
CA ASP A 101 -31.62 -42.23 39.41
C ASP A 101 -32.10 -40.95 38.74
N TRP A 102 -32.00 -40.89 37.41
CA TRP A 102 -32.35 -39.72 36.64
C TRP A 102 -32.59 -40.06 35.16
N VAL A 103 -33.55 -39.39 34.54
CA VAL A 103 -33.78 -39.50 33.09
C VAL A 103 -34.28 -38.19 32.51
N GLN A 104 -33.73 -37.82 31.35
CA GLN A 104 -34.15 -36.65 30.61
C GLN A 104 -34.21 -36.89 29.11
N GLN A 105 -35.38 -36.61 28.53
CA GLN A 105 -35.55 -36.58 27.07
C GLN A 105 -34.76 -35.39 26.49
N GLN A 106 -33.97 -35.66 25.47
CA GLN A 106 -33.09 -34.66 24.89
C GLN A 106 -33.86 -33.70 24.00
N LEU A 107 -33.62 -32.42 24.22
CA LEU A 107 -34.21 -31.30 23.50
C LEU A 107 -33.23 -30.79 22.44
N VAL A 108 -33.74 -30.44 21.26
CA VAL A 108 -32.95 -29.77 20.23
C VAL A 108 -32.62 -28.37 20.73
N LYS A 109 -31.36 -28.15 21.12
CA LYS A 109 -30.84 -26.81 21.42
C LYS A 109 -30.34 -26.15 20.14
N GLN A 110 -30.81 -24.95 19.84
CA GLN A 110 -30.28 -24.15 18.74
C GLN A 110 -28.92 -23.60 19.16
N ARG A 111 -27.84 -24.06 18.50
CA ARG A 111 -26.46 -23.63 18.75
C ARG A 111 -25.86 -23.18 17.44
N VAL A 112 -25.46 -21.91 17.37
CA VAL A 112 -24.67 -21.39 16.24
C VAL A 112 -23.22 -21.83 16.44
N LYS A 113 -22.59 -22.32 15.39
CA LYS A 113 -21.26 -22.93 15.42
C LYS A 113 -20.21 -21.84 15.70
N ARG A 114 -19.67 -21.80 16.93
CA ARG A 114 -18.44 -21.05 17.24
C ARG A 114 -17.28 -21.81 16.58
N TYR A 115 -16.75 -21.31 15.48
CA TYR A 115 -15.55 -21.89 14.87
C TYR A 115 -14.33 -21.46 15.68
N ILE A 116 -13.74 -22.34 16.51
CA ILE A 116 -12.30 -22.33 16.87
C ILE A 116 -11.82 -23.76 17.24
N LYS A 117 -10.64 -24.13 16.69
CA LYS A 117 -9.69 -25.21 17.03
C LYS A 117 -9.99 -26.65 16.56
N SER A 118 -9.41 -26.99 15.40
CA SER A 118 -8.82 -28.31 15.21
C SER A 118 -7.49 -28.35 15.99
N ASP A 119 -7.41 -29.20 17.00
CA ASP A 119 -6.12 -29.69 17.49
C ASP A 119 -6.17 -31.21 17.53
N THR A 120 -5.54 -31.82 16.53
CA THR A 120 -4.93 -33.17 16.59
C THR A 120 -3.90 -33.22 15.48
N ARG A 121 -2.89 -32.37 15.65
CA ARG A 121 -1.53 -32.35 15.09
C ARG A 121 -1.09 -30.91 15.30
N SER A 122 -0.24 -30.71 16.31
CA SER A 122 0.61 -29.53 16.54
C SER A 122 0.37 -28.39 15.53
N PRO A 123 -0.21 -27.23 15.94
CA PRO A 123 -0.43 -26.12 15.02
C PRO A 123 0.92 -25.75 14.43
N ASP A 124 1.03 -25.88 13.10
CA ASP A 124 2.17 -25.35 12.37
C ASP A 124 2.25 -23.85 12.71
N PRO A 125 3.34 -23.37 13.32
CA PRO A 125 3.49 -21.98 13.72
C PRO A 125 3.43 -20.97 12.55
N ASN A 126 3.29 -21.47 11.32
CA ASN A 126 3.27 -20.68 10.08
C ASN A 126 1.87 -20.34 9.54
N PHE A 127 0.76 -20.79 10.13
CA PHE A 127 -0.58 -20.54 9.56
C PHE A 127 -1.19 -19.22 10.04
N ILE A 128 -0.99 -18.13 9.27
CA ILE A 128 -1.66 -16.85 9.49
C ILE A 128 -3.15 -17.00 9.17
N HIS A 129 -4.00 -16.71 10.15
CA HIS A 129 -5.46 -16.72 9.98
C HIS A 129 -6.04 -15.45 10.57
N PHE A 130 -6.87 -14.77 9.77
CA PHE A 130 -7.58 -13.56 10.16
C PHE A 130 -9.06 -13.84 10.42
N ASN A 131 -9.68 -13.13 11.38
CA ASN A 131 -11.11 -13.30 11.68
C ASN A 131 -12.04 -12.60 10.67
N ASP A 132 -11.46 -11.92 9.68
CA ASP A 132 -12.16 -11.08 8.70
C ASP A 132 -13.05 -11.93 7.76
N PRO A 133 -14.35 -11.59 7.59
CA PRO A 133 -15.33 -12.48 6.95
C PRO A 133 -15.03 -12.85 5.50
N LYS A 134 -14.32 -11.99 4.77
CA LYS A 134 -13.93 -12.23 3.38
C LYS A 134 -12.52 -12.78 3.22
N TRP A 135 -11.80 -13.04 4.32
CA TRP A 135 -10.43 -13.57 4.29
C TRP A 135 -10.31 -14.77 3.35
N SER A 136 -11.22 -15.76 3.43
CA SER A 136 -11.20 -16.95 2.55
C SER A 136 -11.40 -16.68 1.05
N ASN A 137 -11.90 -15.50 0.68
CA ASN A 137 -12.15 -15.12 -0.71
C ASN A 137 -10.95 -14.38 -1.35
N MET A 138 -9.94 -14.00 -0.56
CA MET A 138 -8.78 -13.22 -1.00
C MET A 138 -7.70 -14.06 -1.68
N TRP A 139 -8.09 -14.65 -2.81
CA TRP A 139 -7.30 -15.64 -3.56
C TRP A 139 -5.93 -15.14 -4.06
N TYR A 140 -5.81 -13.83 -4.26
CA TYR A 140 -4.58 -13.15 -4.67
C TYR A 140 -3.60 -12.95 -3.51
N ILE A 141 -4.00 -13.16 -2.25
CA ILE A 141 -3.11 -13.16 -1.08
C ILE A 141 -2.77 -14.60 -0.66
N HIS A 142 -3.78 -15.46 -0.60
CA HIS A 142 -3.62 -16.84 -0.15
C HIS A 142 -4.60 -17.80 -0.80
N CYS A 143 -4.24 -19.08 -0.77
CA CYS A 143 -5.02 -20.16 -1.33
C CYS A 143 -5.45 -21.13 -0.23
N THR A 144 -6.75 -21.37 -0.08
CA THR A 144 -7.30 -22.32 0.89
C THR A 144 -7.38 -23.77 0.37
N ASP A 145 -7.12 -23.99 -0.92
CA ASP A 145 -7.24 -25.31 -1.53
C ASP A 145 -6.03 -26.20 -1.22
N LYS A 146 -6.29 -27.30 -0.51
CA LYS A 146 -5.28 -28.31 -0.11
C LYS A 146 -4.71 -29.13 -1.29
N ASN A 147 -5.17 -28.90 -2.51
CA ASN A 147 -4.53 -29.45 -3.69
C ASN A 147 -3.35 -28.55 -4.05
N ASN A 148 -2.14 -29.12 -4.15
CA ASN A 148 -0.83 -28.50 -4.40
C ASN A 148 -0.69 -27.60 -5.66
N ARG A 149 -1.76 -27.03 -6.21
CA ARG A 149 -1.78 -26.16 -7.39
C ARG A 149 -2.00 -24.68 -7.10
N CYS A 150 -2.43 -24.30 -5.91
CA CYS A 150 -2.73 -22.91 -5.60
C CYS A 150 -1.69 -22.36 -4.61
N ARG A 151 -0.79 -21.52 -5.12
CA ARG A 151 0.03 -20.59 -4.33
C ARG A 151 -0.31 -19.20 -4.88
N SER A 152 -0.61 -18.24 -4.01
CA SER A 152 -0.57 -16.85 -4.48
C SER A 152 0.90 -16.54 -4.76
N GLU A 153 1.21 -16.38 -6.04
CA GLU A 153 2.57 -16.12 -6.51
C GLU A 153 3.00 -14.65 -6.23
N MET A 154 2.21 -13.90 -5.47
CA MET A 154 2.62 -12.59 -4.95
C MET A 154 3.32 -12.66 -3.59
N ASN A 155 3.37 -13.84 -2.94
CA ASN A 155 4.10 -14.10 -1.69
C ASN A 155 3.84 -13.10 -0.54
N ILE A 156 2.64 -12.50 -0.48
CA ILE A 156 2.27 -11.51 0.54
C ILE A 156 2.30 -12.13 1.94
N LEU A 157 1.77 -13.35 2.09
CA LEU A 157 1.81 -14.09 3.37
C LEU A 157 3.24 -14.28 3.89
N ALA A 158 4.20 -14.54 3.00
CA ALA A 158 5.59 -14.77 3.40
C ALA A 158 6.26 -13.45 3.85
N ALA A 159 5.89 -12.31 3.28
CA ALA A 159 6.29 -11.00 3.81
C ALA A 159 5.70 -10.75 5.22
N TRP A 160 4.43 -11.11 5.45
CA TRP A 160 3.79 -10.99 6.76
C TRP A 160 4.39 -11.92 7.82
N GLN A 161 4.73 -13.16 7.45
CA GLN A 161 5.45 -14.10 8.32
C GLN A 161 6.82 -13.57 8.75
N ARG A 162 7.42 -12.67 7.95
CA ARG A 162 8.68 -11.97 8.28
C ARG A 162 8.46 -10.73 9.15
N GLY A 163 7.22 -10.42 9.52
CA GLY A 163 6.85 -9.32 10.41
C GLY A 163 6.60 -7.98 9.71
N TYR A 164 6.51 -7.95 8.37
CA TYR A 164 6.21 -6.72 7.63
C TYR A 164 4.72 -6.62 7.36
N THR A 165 4.12 -5.48 7.70
CA THR A 165 2.68 -5.25 7.66
C THR A 165 2.32 -3.84 7.16
N GLY A 166 3.32 -3.06 6.74
CA GLY A 166 3.20 -1.67 6.29
C GLY A 166 3.40 -0.63 7.39
N LYS A 167 3.86 -1.04 8.57
CA LYS A 167 3.89 -0.17 9.76
C LYS A 167 4.75 1.07 9.52
N ASN A 168 4.24 2.23 9.95
CA ASN A 168 4.85 3.55 9.83
C ASN A 168 4.99 4.09 8.41
N VAL A 169 4.43 3.41 7.39
CA VAL A 169 4.39 3.91 6.02
C VAL A 169 3.06 4.62 5.78
N VAL A 170 3.10 5.71 5.02
CA VAL A 170 1.92 6.51 4.68
C VAL A 170 1.61 6.38 3.20
N VAL A 171 0.42 5.88 2.88
CA VAL A 171 -0.09 5.75 1.52
C VAL A 171 -1.29 6.68 1.32
N THR A 172 -1.40 7.31 0.15
CA THR A 172 -2.61 8.03 -0.25
C THR A 172 -3.16 7.50 -1.57
N ILE A 173 -4.47 7.47 -1.68
CA ILE A 173 -5.21 7.16 -2.91
C ILE A 173 -5.62 8.48 -3.57
N LEU A 174 -5.16 8.74 -4.81
CA LEU A 174 -5.55 9.90 -5.61
C LEU A 174 -6.75 9.53 -6.48
N ASP A 175 -7.98 9.87 -6.07
CA ASP A 175 -9.18 9.30 -6.70
C ASP A 175 -10.47 10.12 -6.42
N ASP A 176 -11.63 9.47 -6.39
CA ASP A 176 -12.97 10.02 -6.14
C ASP A 176 -13.31 10.25 -4.66
N GLY A 177 -12.36 9.96 -3.77
CA GLY A 177 -12.46 10.13 -2.32
C GLY A 177 -12.28 8.82 -1.54
N ILE A 178 -12.23 8.92 -0.21
CA ILE A 178 -12.10 7.79 0.70
C ILE A 178 -13.14 7.87 1.81
N GLU A 179 -13.95 6.83 1.97
CA GLU A 179 -14.90 6.72 3.08
C GLU A 179 -14.14 6.51 4.40
N ARG A 180 -13.66 7.61 4.99
CA ARG A 180 -12.78 7.61 6.16
C ARG A 180 -13.36 6.92 7.40
N ASN A 181 -14.67 6.81 7.48
CA ASN A 181 -15.39 6.14 8.57
C ASN A 181 -15.81 4.70 8.24
N HIS A 182 -15.35 4.14 7.11
CA HIS A 182 -15.55 2.73 6.81
C HIS A 182 -14.98 1.87 7.97
N PRO A 183 -15.71 0.90 8.55
CA PRO A 183 -15.25 0.13 9.72
C PRO A 183 -13.89 -0.53 9.52
N ASP A 184 -13.61 -0.89 8.28
CA ASP A 184 -12.37 -1.55 7.87
C ASP A 184 -11.24 -0.59 7.47
N LEU A 185 -11.46 0.74 7.48
CA LEU A 185 -10.44 1.75 7.17
C LEU A 185 -10.20 2.72 8.33
N ALA A 186 -11.21 2.97 9.16
CA ALA A 186 -11.22 4.06 10.14
C ALA A 186 -10.03 4.06 11.11
N GLN A 187 -9.53 2.89 11.51
CA GLN A 187 -8.36 2.79 12.39
C GLN A 187 -7.05 3.17 11.69
N ASN A 188 -6.92 2.87 10.39
CA ASN A 188 -5.73 3.17 9.61
C ASN A 188 -5.82 4.51 8.88
N TYR A 189 -7.01 5.14 8.85
CA TYR A 189 -7.23 6.42 8.20
C TYR A 189 -6.33 7.51 8.76
N ASP A 190 -5.74 8.29 7.87
CA ASP A 190 -4.83 9.38 8.19
C ASP A 190 -5.26 10.68 7.50
N GLN A 191 -5.69 11.63 8.32
CA GLN A 191 -6.12 12.96 7.85
C GLN A 191 -4.95 13.76 7.24
N LEU A 192 -3.71 13.55 7.70
CA LEU A 192 -2.54 14.21 7.11
C LEU A 192 -2.17 13.59 5.77
N ALA A 193 -2.57 12.36 5.48
CA ALA A 193 -2.46 11.79 4.14
C ALA A 193 -3.62 12.18 3.22
N SER A 194 -4.56 13.03 3.69
CA SER A 194 -5.82 13.29 3.00
C SER A 194 -6.05 14.77 2.68
N TYR A 195 -6.83 15.02 1.63
CA TYR A 195 -7.29 16.36 1.22
C TYR A 195 -8.43 16.26 0.19
N ASP A 196 -9.42 17.15 0.23
CA ASP A 196 -10.41 17.28 -0.85
C ASP A 196 -10.03 18.45 -1.75
N VAL A 197 -9.56 18.15 -2.96
CA VAL A 197 -9.20 19.17 -3.96
C VAL A 197 -10.44 19.72 -4.66
N ASN A 198 -11.47 18.89 -4.87
CA ASN A 198 -12.73 19.33 -5.49
C ASN A 198 -13.54 20.25 -4.55
N GLY A 199 -13.63 19.88 -3.27
CA GLY A 199 -14.29 20.67 -2.21
C GLY A 199 -13.41 21.77 -1.60
N ASN A 200 -12.09 21.69 -1.81
CA ASN A 200 -11.08 22.57 -1.23
C ASN A 200 -11.07 22.58 0.32
N ASP A 201 -11.11 21.40 0.92
CA ASP A 201 -11.08 21.20 2.37
C ASP A 201 -10.26 19.96 2.76
N HIS A 202 -10.30 19.55 4.03
CA HIS A 202 -9.51 18.44 4.57
C HIS A 202 -10.27 17.11 4.68
N ASP A 203 -11.54 17.06 4.26
CA ASP A 203 -12.38 15.87 4.36
C ASP A 203 -12.56 15.21 2.97
N PRO A 204 -11.79 14.16 2.65
CA PRO A 204 -11.87 13.50 1.36
C PRO A 204 -13.09 12.55 1.23
N THR A 205 -14.10 12.69 2.08
CA THR A 205 -15.27 11.80 2.10
C THR A 205 -15.98 11.84 0.72
N PRO A 206 -16.25 10.67 0.10
CA PRO A 206 -16.92 10.64 -1.18
C PRO A 206 -18.33 11.22 -1.11
N ARG A 207 -18.74 11.88 -2.20
CA ARG A 207 -20.14 12.28 -2.35
C ARG A 207 -21.00 11.04 -2.61
N TYR A 208 -22.02 10.84 -1.77
CA TYR A 208 -22.97 9.74 -1.91
C TYR A 208 -24.09 10.10 -2.88
N ASP A 209 -24.29 9.27 -3.90
CA ASP A 209 -25.43 9.32 -4.81
C ASP A 209 -26.04 7.93 -5.05
N SER A 210 -27.14 7.88 -5.80
CA SER A 210 -27.86 6.63 -6.07
C SER A 210 -27.07 5.68 -6.98
N SER A 211 -26.21 6.21 -7.86
CA SER A 211 -25.35 5.42 -8.76
C SER A 211 -24.12 4.83 -8.05
N ASN A 212 -23.71 5.40 -6.90
CA ASN A 212 -22.46 5.11 -6.21
C ASN A 212 -21.30 5.17 -7.20
N GLU A 213 -21.18 6.32 -7.87
CA GLU A 213 -20.07 6.60 -8.79
C GLU A 213 -18.77 6.74 -8.01
N ASN A 214 -18.79 7.49 -6.89
CA ASN A 214 -17.61 7.78 -6.07
C ASN A 214 -17.22 6.66 -5.08
N LYS A 215 -17.15 5.43 -5.54
CA LYS A 215 -16.80 4.25 -4.72
C LYS A 215 -15.36 3.78 -4.93
N HIS A 216 -14.70 4.28 -5.96
CA HIS A 216 -13.48 3.70 -6.50
C HIS A 216 -12.29 3.89 -5.55
N GLY A 217 -12.09 5.09 -5.00
CA GLY A 217 -11.01 5.37 -4.05
C GLY A 217 -11.16 4.61 -2.74
N THR A 218 -12.39 4.41 -2.25
CA THR A 218 -12.67 3.59 -1.05
C THR A 218 -12.33 2.12 -1.28
N ARG A 219 -12.56 1.58 -2.48
CA ARG A 219 -12.18 0.21 -2.85
C ARG A 219 -10.66 0.05 -2.89
N CYS A 220 -9.98 0.97 -3.57
CA CYS A 220 -8.52 0.99 -3.68
C CYS A 220 -7.85 1.10 -2.29
N ALA A 221 -8.39 1.93 -1.40
CA ALA A 221 -7.86 2.10 -0.04
C ALA A 221 -7.90 0.80 0.78
N GLY A 222 -8.97 0.00 0.64
CA GLY A 222 -9.08 -1.29 1.31
C GLY A 222 -8.04 -2.30 0.86
N GLU A 223 -7.70 -2.31 -0.42
CA GLU A 223 -6.67 -3.22 -0.95
C GLU A 223 -5.30 -2.93 -0.33
N VAL A 224 -4.99 -1.65 -0.09
CA VAL A 224 -3.75 -1.24 0.56
C VAL A 224 -3.79 -1.54 2.05
N ALA A 225 -4.78 -1.02 2.78
CA ALA A 225 -4.68 -0.87 4.23
C ALA A 225 -5.99 -1.13 4.99
N ALA A 226 -6.88 -2.00 4.47
CA ALA A 226 -7.96 -2.54 5.28
C ALA A 226 -7.42 -3.19 6.56
N VAL A 227 -8.08 -2.93 7.68
CA VAL A 227 -7.62 -3.28 9.01
C VAL A 227 -7.74 -4.79 9.24
N ALA A 228 -6.66 -5.43 9.66
CA ALA A 228 -6.69 -6.85 9.94
C ALA A 228 -7.33 -7.19 11.30
N ASN A 229 -7.93 -8.38 11.40
CA ASN A 229 -8.45 -8.96 12.64
C ASN A 229 -9.56 -8.17 13.33
N ASN A 230 -10.31 -7.34 12.61
CA ASN A 230 -11.39 -6.52 13.17
C ASN A 230 -12.79 -7.13 12.95
N SER A 231 -12.88 -8.32 12.34
CA SER A 231 -14.15 -8.98 11.97
C SER A 231 -15.00 -8.23 10.94
N HIS A 232 -14.39 -7.31 10.20
CA HIS A 232 -14.97 -6.62 9.06
C HIS A 232 -14.28 -7.06 7.77
N CYS A 233 -14.99 -6.91 6.66
CA CYS A 233 -14.52 -7.12 5.29
C CYS A 233 -13.29 -8.03 5.09
N ILE A 234 -12.13 -7.43 4.85
CA ILE A 234 -10.93 -8.02 4.25
C ILE A 234 -9.69 -7.62 5.06
N VAL A 235 -8.50 -7.96 4.56
CA VAL A 235 -7.22 -7.53 5.13
C VAL A 235 -6.43 -6.81 4.04
N GLY A 236 -6.00 -5.56 4.27
CA GLY A 236 -5.15 -4.85 3.33
C GLY A 236 -3.77 -5.50 3.18
N ILE A 237 -3.11 -5.37 2.03
CA ILE A 237 -1.75 -5.91 1.84
C ILE A 237 -0.78 -5.34 2.89
N ALA A 238 -0.94 -4.07 3.22
CA ALA A 238 -0.24 -3.32 4.23
C ALA A 238 -1.22 -2.88 5.34
N TYR A 239 -1.86 -3.85 6.00
CA TYR A 239 -2.92 -3.63 6.99
C TYR A 239 -2.53 -2.86 8.26
N ASN A 240 -1.26 -2.48 8.45
CA ASN A 240 -0.78 -1.57 9.50
C ASN A 240 -0.19 -0.26 8.96
N ALA A 241 -0.29 -0.01 7.65
CA ALA A 241 0.04 1.28 7.06
C ALA A 241 -1.04 2.32 7.40
N ARG A 242 -0.64 3.58 7.38
CA ARG A 242 -1.58 4.72 7.40
C ARG A 242 -2.09 4.97 5.99
N ILE A 243 -3.40 5.18 5.86
CA ILE A 243 -4.06 5.36 4.55
C ILE A 243 -4.84 6.67 4.51
N GLY A 244 -4.58 7.48 3.49
CA GLY A 244 -5.34 8.67 3.18
C GLY A 244 -6.02 8.59 1.83
N GLY A 245 -6.79 9.62 1.50
CA GLY A 245 -7.37 9.80 0.19
C GLY A 245 -7.36 11.26 -0.21
N ILE A 246 -7.09 11.51 -1.48
CA ILE A 246 -7.17 12.82 -2.10
C ILE A 246 -8.31 12.79 -3.10
N ARG A 247 -9.41 13.44 -2.74
CA ARG A 247 -10.59 13.55 -3.60
C ARG A 247 -10.33 14.61 -4.67
N MET A 248 -10.15 14.16 -5.91
CA MET A 248 -9.82 15.01 -7.04
C MET A 248 -10.57 14.66 -8.33
N LEU A 249 -11.19 13.48 -8.41
CA LEU A 249 -11.95 13.02 -9.60
C LEU A 249 -13.46 13.33 -9.57
N ASP A 250 -14.04 13.76 -8.44
CA ASP A 250 -15.47 14.09 -8.35
C ASP A 250 -15.72 15.57 -8.69
N GLY A 251 -15.29 15.96 -9.89
CA GLY A 251 -15.38 17.31 -10.43
C GLY A 251 -14.49 17.51 -11.66
N ASP A 252 -14.40 18.75 -12.14
CA ASP A 252 -13.55 19.09 -13.29
C ASP A 252 -12.06 18.90 -12.95
N VAL A 253 -11.41 17.95 -13.61
CA VAL A 253 -9.98 17.69 -13.45
C VAL A 253 -9.20 18.62 -14.39
N THR A 254 -8.37 19.48 -13.80
CA THR A 254 -7.50 20.42 -14.53
C THR A 254 -6.04 20.19 -14.13
N ASP A 255 -5.09 20.72 -14.91
CA ASP A 255 -3.65 20.63 -14.59
C ASP A 255 -3.32 21.16 -13.18
N VAL A 256 -4.04 22.18 -12.69
CA VAL A 256 -3.90 22.70 -11.31
C VAL A 256 -4.38 21.69 -10.27
N VAL A 257 -5.53 21.04 -10.53
CA VAL A 257 -6.11 20.02 -9.65
C VAL A 257 -5.16 18.82 -9.54
N GLU A 258 -4.62 18.35 -10.67
CA GLU A 258 -3.64 17.28 -10.70
C GLU A 258 -2.35 17.65 -9.98
N ALA A 259 -1.76 18.81 -10.30
CA ALA A 259 -0.53 19.26 -9.67
C ALA A 259 -0.67 19.44 -8.15
N LYS A 260 -1.79 20.01 -7.70
CA LYS A 260 -2.10 20.14 -6.27
C LYS A 260 -2.22 18.77 -5.61
N SER A 261 -2.91 17.83 -6.24
CA SER A 261 -3.11 16.46 -5.74
C SER A 261 -1.78 15.69 -5.61
N LEU A 262 -0.94 15.76 -6.65
CA LEU A 262 0.39 15.13 -6.67
C LEU A 262 1.36 15.77 -5.66
N GLY A 263 1.16 17.06 -5.36
CA GLY A 263 1.97 17.85 -4.45
C GLY A 263 1.49 17.89 -3.00
N VAL A 264 0.44 17.13 -2.62
CA VAL A 264 -0.04 17.12 -1.23
C VAL A 264 1.01 16.47 -0.33
N ARG A 265 1.58 17.26 0.59
CA ARG A 265 2.47 16.82 1.69
C ARG A 265 3.51 15.75 1.30
N PRO A 266 4.38 16.01 0.30
CA PRO A 266 5.37 15.04 -0.17
C PRO A 266 6.45 14.69 0.86
N ASP A 267 6.60 15.46 1.94
CA ASP A 267 7.51 15.13 3.05
C ASP A 267 6.89 14.17 4.09
N TYR A 268 5.58 13.94 4.01
CA TYR A 268 4.82 13.09 4.93
C TYR A 268 4.30 11.82 4.25
N ILE A 269 3.73 11.95 3.05
CA ILE A 269 3.18 10.83 2.28
C ILE A 269 4.34 10.12 1.57
N ASP A 270 4.43 8.80 1.74
CA ASP A 270 5.46 7.99 1.09
C ASP A 270 5.05 7.57 -0.32
N ILE A 271 3.81 7.09 -0.46
CA ILE A 271 3.32 6.42 -1.67
C ILE A 271 2.00 7.06 -2.11
N TYR A 272 1.93 7.41 -3.40
CA TYR A 272 0.73 7.91 -4.07
C TYR A 272 0.27 6.84 -5.05
N SER A 273 -0.94 6.34 -4.88
CA SER A 273 -1.56 5.38 -5.80
C SER A 273 -2.63 6.09 -6.61
N ALA A 274 -2.55 5.97 -7.94
CA ALA A 274 -3.51 6.56 -8.86
C ALA A 274 -3.87 5.57 -9.97
N SER A 275 -5.11 5.68 -10.44
CA SER A 275 -5.66 4.80 -11.46
C SER A 275 -6.48 5.55 -12.50
N TRP A 276 -6.13 6.83 -12.72
CA TRP A 276 -6.73 7.74 -13.69
C TRP A 276 -5.70 8.16 -14.73
N GLY A 277 -6.17 8.67 -15.86
CA GLY A 277 -5.36 9.11 -17.00
C GLY A 277 -6.28 9.68 -18.07
N PRO A 278 -5.79 9.82 -19.32
CA PRO A 278 -6.63 10.16 -20.46
C PRO A 278 -7.72 9.12 -20.71
N ASP A 279 -8.66 9.43 -21.60
CA ASP A 279 -9.69 8.47 -22.01
C ASP A 279 -9.08 7.22 -22.67
N ASP A 280 -9.40 6.05 -22.10
CA ASP A 280 -8.98 4.71 -22.56
C ASP A 280 -9.75 4.24 -23.83
N ASP A 281 -9.78 5.09 -24.85
CA ASP A 281 -10.66 4.97 -26.02
C ASP A 281 -9.96 4.49 -27.29
N GLY A 282 -8.66 4.23 -27.24
CA GLY A 282 -7.87 3.80 -28.39
C GLY A 282 -7.59 4.91 -29.41
N LYS A 283 -7.85 6.18 -29.08
CA LYS A 283 -7.66 7.34 -29.97
C LYS A 283 -6.97 8.52 -29.30
N THR A 284 -7.14 8.70 -27.99
CA THR A 284 -6.58 9.81 -27.24
C THR A 284 -5.05 9.69 -27.10
N VAL A 285 -4.36 10.83 -27.11
CA VAL A 285 -2.92 10.95 -26.79
C VAL A 285 -2.81 12.19 -25.93
N ASP A 286 -2.60 11.99 -24.64
CA ASP A 286 -2.54 13.09 -23.68
C ASP A 286 -1.74 12.67 -22.43
N GLY A 287 -1.35 13.64 -21.62
CA GLY A 287 -0.55 13.39 -20.43
C GLY A 287 -0.49 14.61 -19.52
N PRO A 288 0.36 14.57 -18.49
CA PRO A 288 0.39 15.62 -17.49
C PRO A 288 0.71 16.98 -18.13
N GLY A 289 -0.08 17.98 -17.77
CA GLY A 289 0.18 19.38 -18.11
C GLY A 289 1.48 19.89 -17.46
N PRO A 290 1.88 21.14 -17.75
CA PRO A 290 3.13 21.70 -17.23
C PRO A 290 3.21 21.68 -15.70
N LEU A 291 2.12 21.93 -14.98
CA LEU A 291 2.10 21.95 -13.52
C LEU A 291 2.17 20.54 -12.95
N ALA A 292 1.40 19.59 -13.49
CA ALA A 292 1.44 18.20 -13.06
C ALA A 292 2.83 17.58 -13.30
N LYS A 293 3.47 17.87 -14.43
CA LYS A 293 4.88 17.49 -14.70
C LYS A 293 5.83 18.06 -13.65
N GLN A 294 5.67 19.34 -13.31
CA GLN A 294 6.48 19.97 -12.28
C GLN A 294 6.23 19.35 -10.89
N ALA A 295 4.99 18.97 -10.58
CA ALA A 295 4.64 18.30 -9.33
C ALA A 295 5.31 16.92 -9.23
N PHE A 296 5.32 16.13 -10.31
CA PHE A 296 6.09 14.87 -10.34
C PHE A 296 7.58 15.10 -10.09
N GLU A 297 8.19 16.07 -10.78
CA GLU A 297 9.60 16.40 -10.60
C GLU A 297 9.94 16.86 -9.18
N MET A 298 9.08 17.67 -8.57
CA MET A 298 9.25 18.11 -7.19
C MET A 298 9.04 16.94 -6.21
N GLY A 299 8.07 16.07 -6.47
CA GLY A 299 7.82 14.86 -5.70
C GLY A 299 9.04 13.94 -5.67
N ILE A 300 9.60 13.59 -6.83
CA ILE A 300 10.77 12.70 -6.90
C ILE A 300 12.09 13.34 -6.42
N LYS A 301 12.21 14.68 -6.48
CA LYS A 301 13.43 15.40 -6.01
C LYS A 301 13.39 15.74 -4.52
N LYS A 302 12.23 16.12 -3.97
CA LYS A 302 12.10 16.66 -2.61
C LYS A 302 11.32 15.75 -1.67
N GLY A 303 10.34 15.01 -2.19
CA GLY A 303 9.49 14.13 -1.38
C GLY A 303 10.29 13.11 -0.60
N ARG A 304 9.71 12.64 0.51
CA ARG A 304 10.36 11.72 1.46
C ARG A 304 11.77 12.20 1.85
N LYS A 305 11.91 13.51 2.10
CA LYS A 305 13.18 14.17 2.51
C LYS A 305 14.31 13.94 1.49
N GLY A 306 13.99 13.98 0.20
CA GLY A 306 14.93 13.78 -0.90
C GLY A 306 15.11 12.33 -1.37
N LEU A 307 14.43 11.36 -0.76
CA LEU A 307 14.35 9.99 -1.29
C LEU A 307 13.40 9.88 -2.50
N GLY A 308 12.52 10.87 -2.66
CA GLY A 308 11.52 10.99 -3.71
C GLY A 308 10.21 10.27 -3.39
N SER A 309 9.09 10.96 -3.62
CA SER A 309 7.75 10.39 -3.58
C SER A 309 7.64 9.22 -4.55
N ILE A 310 6.90 8.18 -4.17
CA ILE A 310 6.67 7.01 -5.02
C ILE A 310 5.28 7.11 -5.62
N PHE A 311 5.20 7.24 -6.94
CA PHE A 311 3.93 7.31 -7.68
C PHE A 311 3.66 5.96 -8.35
N VAL A 312 2.58 5.28 -7.98
CA VAL A 312 2.16 4.00 -8.55
C VAL A 312 0.92 4.23 -9.40
N TRP A 313 0.94 3.72 -10.63
CA TRP A 313 -0.06 4.05 -11.64
C TRP A 313 -0.63 2.80 -12.32
N ALA A 314 -1.94 2.74 -12.50
CA ALA A 314 -2.58 1.68 -13.30
C ALA A 314 -2.32 1.91 -14.78
N SER A 315 -2.02 0.86 -15.55
CA SER A 315 -1.64 0.96 -16.96
C SER A 315 -2.79 1.25 -17.95
N GLY A 316 -4.02 1.53 -17.50
CA GLY A 316 -5.18 1.78 -18.38
C GLY A 316 -6.06 0.54 -18.67
N ASN A 317 -7.30 0.77 -19.12
CA ASN A 317 -8.35 -0.22 -19.35
C ASN A 317 -8.88 -0.26 -20.80
N GLY A 318 -8.17 0.36 -21.75
CA GLY A 318 -8.55 0.52 -23.16
C GLY A 318 -8.24 -0.68 -24.07
N GLY A 319 -7.93 -1.85 -23.48
CA GLY A 319 -7.52 -3.04 -24.24
C GLY A 319 -8.54 -3.50 -25.29
N ARG A 320 -9.85 -3.35 -25.02
CA ARG A 320 -10.93 -3.71 -25.97
C ARG A 320 -11.02 -2.73 -27.14
N GLN A 321 -10.64 -1.49 -26.89
CA GLN A 321 -10.57 -0.39 -27.85
C GLN A 321 -9.27 -0.46 -28.67
N GLY A 322 -8.36 -1.38 -28.35
CA GLY A 322 -7.06 -1.46 -29.00
C GLY A 322 -6.17 -0.28 -28.64
N ASP A 323 -6.30 0.23 -27.42
CA ASP A 323 -5.45 1.29 -26.90
C ASP A 323 -4.05 0.78 -26.53
N HIS A 324 -3.15 1.73 -26.31
CA HIS A 324 -1.76 1.50 -26.02
C HIS A 324 -1.24 2.54 -25.02
N CYS A 325 -0.90 2.09 -23.81
CA CYS A 325 -0.59 2.98 -22.69
C CYS A 325 0.63 3.90 -22.89
N SER A 326 1.45 3.71 -23.92
CA SER A 326 2.45 4.73 -24.31
C SER A 326 1.84 6.04 -24.85
N CYS A 327 0.53 6.07 -25.12
CA CYS A 327 -0.25 7.26 -25.47
C CYS A 327 -0.81 7.99 -24.24
N ASP A 328 -0.67 7.40 -23.06
CA ASP A 328 -0.97 8.01 -21.77
C ASP A 328 0.35 8.49 -21.13
N GLY A 329 0.51 9.80 -21.03
CA GLY A 329 1.72 10.42 -20.50
C GLY A 329 1.91 10.26 -18.98
N TYR A 330 0.90 9.82 -18.22
CA TYR A 330 1.05 9.51 -16.80
C TYR A 330 1.71 8.15 -16.62
N THR A 331 1.20 7.10 -17.27
CA THR A 331 1.79 5.75 -17.21
C THR A 331 3.10 5.61 -17.99
N ASN A 332 3.30 6.46 -19.00
CA ASN A 332 4.54 6.50 -19.79
C ASN A 332 5.62 7.44 -19.18
N SER A 333 5.35 8.08 -18.05
CA SER A 333 6.33 8.88 -17.30
C SER A 333 7.40 7.99 -16.64
N ILE A 334 8.65 8.46 -16.58
CA ILE A 334 9.71 7.77 -15.81
C ILE A 334 9.49 7.86 -14.30
N TYR A 335 8.70 8.84 -13.86
CA TYR A 335 8.44 9.15 -12.44
C TYR A 335 7.36 8.26 -11.83
N THR A 336 6.57 7.57 -12.66
CA THR A 336 5.50 6.68 -12.24
C THR A 336 5.94 5.23 -12.39
N ILE A 337 5.38 4.38 -11.53
CA ILE A 337 5.51 2.93 -11.60
C ILE A 337 4.24 2.41 -12.24
N SER A 338 4.27 2.21 -13.57
CA SER A 338 3.13 1.68 -14.32
C SER A 338 2.96 0.18 -14.08
N ILE A 339 1.77 -0.20 -13.60
CA ILE A 339 1.42 -1.57 -13.21
C ILE A 339 0.27 -2.08 -14.06
N SER A 340 0.47 -3.27 -14.63
CA SER A 340 -0.54 -3.98 -15.39
C SER A 340 -1.21 -5.11 -14.61
N SER A 341 -2.08 -5.87 -15.27
CA SER A 341 -2.94 -6.87 -14.65
C SER A 341 -2.80 -8.26 -15.25
N THR A 342 -3.00 -9.29 -14.43
CA THR A 342 -3.20 -10.65 -14.91
C THR A 342 -4.43 -11.28 -14.27
N THR A 343 -5.08 -12.21 -14.96
CA THR A 343 -6.14 -13.01 -14.35
C THR A 343 -5.55 -14.03 -13.38
N GLU A 344 -6.40 -14.66 -12.56
CA GLU A 344 -6.00 -15.77 -11.69
C GLU A 344 -5.20 -16.86 -12.41
N ASN A 345 -5.54 -17.11 -13.68
CA ASN A 345 -4.93 -18.14 -14.51
C ASN A 345 -3.68 -17.68 -15.28
N GLY A 346 -3.18 -16.48 -14.97
CA GLY A 346 -2.00 -15.89 -15.61
C GLY A 346 -2.24 -15.42 -17.05
N ASN A 347 -3.50 -15.20 -17.43
CA ASN A 347 -3.85 -14.76 -18.79
C ASN A 347 -3.95 -13.22 -18.84
N LYS A 348 -3.85 -12.67 -20.06
CA LYS A 348 -4.08 -11.25 -20.32
C LYS A 348 -5.59 -10.95 -20.12
N PRO A 349 -5.99 -10.02 -19.24
CA PRO A 349 -7.37 -9.56 -19.17
C PRO A 349 -7.80 -8.80 -20.43
N TRP A 350 -9.08 -8.82 -20.76
CA TRP A 350 -9.63 -8.19 -21.98
C TRP A 350 -9.47 -6.67 -22.02
N TYR A 351 -9.42 -6.01 -20.87
CA TYR A 351 -9.25 -4.56 -20.73
C TYR A 351 -7.78 -4.11 -20.73
N LEU A 352 -6.82 -5.03 -20.64
CA LEU A 352 -5.41 -4.66 -20.46
C LEU A 352 -4.82 -3.95 -21.70
N GLU A 353 -4.23 -2.79 -21.45
CA GLU A 353 -3.39 -2.07 -22.40
C GLU A 353 -1.94 -2.54 -22.36
N VAL A 354 -1.34 -2.60 -23.55
CA VAL A 354 0.01 -3.10 -23.77
C VAL A 354 0.92 -1.89 -23.96
N CYS A 355 2.08 -1.86 -23.30
CA CYS A 355 3.10 -0.84 -23.59
C CYS A 355 4.46 -1.21 -23.03
N SER A 356 5.48 -0.53 -23.55
CA SER A 356 6.88 -0.71 -23.15
C SER A 356 7.27 0.00 -21.85
N SER A 357 6.37 0.82 -21.28
CA SER A 357 6.55 1.57 -20.04
C SER A 357 6.11 0.79 -18.79
N THR A 358 5.28 -0.24 -18.94
CA THR A 358 4.83 -1.12 -17.84
C THR A 358 6.03 -1.78 -17.14
N LEU A 359 6.12 -1.61 -15.82
CA LEU A 359 7.23 -2.12 -15.03
C LEU A 359 6.94 -3.52 -14.47
N ALA A 360 5.74 -3.76 -13.94
CA ALA A 360 5.37 -5.02 -13.31
C ALA A 360 3.86 -5.29 -13.39
N THR A 361 3.40 -6.38 -12.79
CA THR A 361 2.02 -6.83 -12.84
C THR A 361 1.54 -7.39 -11.51
N THR A 362 0.25 -7.26 -11.23
CA THR A 362 -0.42 -8.00 -10.15
C THR A 362 -1.66 -8.70 -10.65
N TYR A 363 -2.28 -9.49 -9.77
CA TYR A 363 -3.58 -10.07 -10.06
C TYR A 363 -4.66 -9.01 -10.12
N SER A 364 -5.64 -9.23 -11.00
CA SER A 364 -6.91 -8.50 -11.03
C SER A 364 -7.99 -9.43 -11.59
N SER A 365 -9.12 -8.87 -11.99
CA SER A 365 -10.22 -9.54 -12.67
C SER A 365 -9.87 -10.03 -14.07
N GLY A 366 -10.66 -10.95 -14.60
CA GLY A 366 -10.53 -11.46 -15.96
C GLY A 366 -11.87 -11.55 -16.69
N GLU A 367 -12.11 -12.72 -17.28
CA GLU A 367 -13.38 -13.07 -17.88
C GLU A 367 -14.48 -13.26 -16.82
N PHE A 368 -15.73 -13.42 -17.24
CA PHE A 368 -16.89 -13.55 -16.33
C PHE A 368 -16.75 -14.66 -15.28
N TYR A 369 -16.02 -15.73 -15.59
CA TYR A 369 -15.80 -16.88 -14.70
C TYR A 369 -14.54 -16.76 -13.83
N ASP A 370 -13.65 -15.82 -14.12
CA ASP A 370 -12.47 -15.58 -13.28
C ASP A 370 -12.88 -14.88 -11.98
N ARG A 371 -12.19 -15.19 -10.89
CA ARG A 371 -12.40 -14.50 -9.62
C ARG A 371 -12.00 -13.02 -9.76
N LYS A 372 -12.72 -12.17 -9.04
CA LYS A 372 -12.49 -10.73 -8.96
C LYS A 372 -11.88 -10.37 -7.62
N ILE A 373 -11.63 -9.09 -7.41
CA ILE A 373 -10.95 -8.60 -6.23
C ILE A 373 -11.97 -8.22 -5.16
N VAL A 374 -11.64 -8.59 -3.92
CA VAL A 374 -12.51 -8.43 -2.77
C VAL A 374 -11.96 -7.30 -1.92
N THR A 375 -12.75 -6.28 -1.65
CA THR A 375 -12.28 -5.11 -0.89
C THR A 375 -13.45 -4.38 -0.22
N THR A 376 -13.13 -3.33 0.52
CA THR A 376 -14.07 -2.35 1.08
C THR A 376 -14.88 -1.68 -0.03
N ASP A 377 -16.08 -1.23 0.28
CA ASP A 377 -16.95 -0.57 -0.69
C ASP A 377 -17.73 0.56 0.00
N LEU A 378 -18.18 1.52 -0.80
CA LEU A 378 -18.91 2.68 -0.31
C LEU A 378 -20.14 2.25 0.52
N ARG A 379 -20.50 3.07 1.51
CA ARG A 379 -21.59 2.84 2.46
C ARG A 379 -21.27 1.71 3.44
N GLN A 380 -20.02 1.60 3.85
CA GLN A 380 -19.53 0.64 4.86
C GLN A 380 -19.76 -0.82 4.44
N ARG A 381 -19.62 -1.09 3.14
CA ARG A 381 -19.92 -2.40 2.54
C ARG A 381 -18.65 -3.13 2.13
N CYS A 382 -18.84 -4.36 1.68
CA CYS A 382 -17.81 -5.16 1.04
C CYS A 382 -18.23 -5.47 -0.38
N THR A 383 -17.28 -5.42 -1.30
CA THR A 383 -17.47 -5.90 -2.67
C THR A 383 -16.56 -7.10 -2.93
N ASP A 384 -17.05 -8.05 -3.72
CA ASP A 384 -16.27 -9.13 -4.32
C ASP A 384 -16.13 -8.94 -5.84
N GLY A 385 -16.41 -7.73 -6.32
CA GLY A 385 -16.55 -7.41 -7.73
C GLY A 385 -15.73 -6.23 -8.20
N HIS A 386 -14.60 -5.91 -7.55
CA HIS A 386 -13.68 -4.89 -8.05
C HIS A 386 -12.82 -5.46 -9.20
N THR A 387 -12.58 -4.63 -10.23
CA THR A 387 -12.07 -5.04 -11.54
C THR A 387 -11.25 -3.93 -12.19
N GLY A 388 -10.48 -4.26 -13.24
CA GLY A 388 -9.67 -3.31 -14.01
C GLY A 388 -8.20 -3.29 -13.58
N THR A 389 -7.36 -2.57 -14.32
CA THR A 389 -5.98 -2.26 -13.91
C THR A 389 -5.92 -1.37 -12.69
N SER A 390 -7.02 -0.68 -12.38
CA SER A 390 -7.15 0.21 -11.23
C SER A 390 -7.01 -0.47 -9.87
N VAL A 391 -7.19 -1.79 -9.81
CA VAL A 391 -6.89 -2.68 -8.68
C VAL A 391 -5.37 -2.83 -8.49
N SER A 392 -4.64 -2.94 -9.60
CA SER A 392 -3.27 -3.42 -9.60
C SER A 392 -2.30 -2.40 -9.02
N ALA A 393 -2.54 -1.10 -9.25
CA ALA A 393 -1.76 -0.02 -8.65
C ALA A 393 -1.84 -0.03 -7.10
N PRO A 394 -3.03 -0.03 -6.47
CA PRO A 394 -3.19 -0.19 -5.02
C PRO A 394 -2.50 -1.43 -4.46
N MET A 395 -2.59 -2.57 -5.16
CA MET A 395 -1.90 -3.79 -4.70
C MET A 395 -0.38 -3.60 -4.63
N VAL A 396 0.22 -2.99 -5.65
CA VAL A 396 1.66 -2.69 -5.64
C VAL A 396 2.02 -1.62 -4.62
N ALA A 397 1.18 -0.60 -4.43
CA ALA A 397 1.37 0.39 -3.37
C ALA A 397 1.43 -0.28 -1.98
N GLY A 398 0.56 -1.27 -1.73
CA GLY A 398 0.62 -2.10 -0.53
C GLY A 398 1.93 -2.89 -0.39
N VAL A 399 2.39 -3.54 -1.45
CA VAL A 399 3.68 -4.28 -1.43
C VAL A 399 4.88 -3.35 -1.23
N ILE A 400 4.87 -2.17 -1.86
CA ILE A 400 5.90 -1.15 -1.66
C ILE A 400 5.86 -0.67 -0.21
N ALA A 401 4.69 -0.54 0.43
CA ALA A 401 4.62 -0.19 1.85
C ALA A 401 5.27 -1.27 2.75
N LEU A 402 5.09 -2.56 2.46
CA LEU A 402 5.85 -3.62 3.14
C LEU A 402 7.37 -3.46 2.93
N THR A 403 7.77 -3.06 1.73
CA THR A 403 9.16 -2.86 1.34
C THR A 403 9.80 -1.65 2.05
N LEU A 404 9.06 -0.55 2.19
CA LEU A 404 9.51 0.66 2.91
C LEU A 404 9.60 0.43 4.42
N GLU A 405 8.73 -0.41 4.99
CA GLU A 405 8.89 -0.84 6.38
C GLU A 405 10.19 -1.65 6.56
N ALA A 406 10.53 -2.50 5.59
CA ALA A 406 11.77 -3.26 5.60
C ALA A 406 13.03 -2.40 5.45
N ASN A 407 12.97 -1.34 4.65
CA ASN A 407 14.04 -0.38 4.50
C ASN A 407 13.49 1.01 4.14
N PRO A 408 13.39 1.95 5.09
CA PRO A 408 12.83 3.27 4.84
C PRO A 408 13.74 4.19 4.00
N LEU A 409 15.00 3.79 3.76
CA LEU A 409 16.00 4.59 3.04
C LEU A 409 16.02 4.35 1.53
N VAL A 410 15.19 3.43 1.01
CA VAL A 410 15.11 3.21 -0.45
C VAL A 410 14.44 4.40 -1.14
N SER A 411 15.08 4.89 -2.20
CA SER A 411 14.57 5.98 -3.05
C SER A 411 13.50 5.50 -4.03
N TRP A 412 12.83 6.44 -4.70
CA TRP A 412 11.86 6.14 -5.76
C TRP A 412 12.45 5.27 -6.89
N ARG A 413 13.72 5.51 -7.27
CA ARG A 413 14.45 4.68 -8.25
C ARG A 413 14.81 3.31 -7.70
N ASP A 414 15.23 3.25 -6.43
CA ASP A 414 15.54 1.97 -5.79
C ASP A 414 14.34 1.03 -5.79
N ILE A 415 13.12 1.55 -5.57
CA ILE A 415 11.88 0.77 -5.67
C ILE A 415 11.68 0.21 -7.08
N GLN A 416 11.91 1.01 -8.13
CA GLN A 416 11.81 0.52 -9.51
C GLN A 416 12.84 -0.59 -9.79
N HIS A 417 14.09 -0.41 -9.35
CA HIS A 417 15.12 -1.45 -9.46
C HIS A 417 14.77 -2.74 -8.69
N LEU A 418 14.18 -2.61 -7.49
CA LEU A 418 13.72 -3.75 -6.71
C LEU A 418 12.64 -4.52 -7.49
N LEU A 419 11.63 -3.83 -8.03
CA LEU A 419 10.60 -4.45 -8.88
C LEU A 419 11.19 -5.17 -10.09
N VAL A 420 12.12 -4.54 -10.83
CA VAL A 420 12.81 -5.16 -11.97
C VAL A 420 13.55 -6.43 -11.55
N LYS A 421 14.17 -6.42 -10.37
CA LYS A 421 15.01 -7.53 -9.87
C LYS A 421 14.22 -8.69 -9.29
N THR A 422 13.07 -8.41 -8.65
CA THR A 422 12.33 -9.41 -7.87
C THR A 422 11.05 -9.89 -8.53
N SER A 423 10.51 -9.15 -9.52
CA SER A 423 9.30 -9.59 -10.24
C SER A 423 9.54 -10.89 -10.99
N ARG A 424 8.49 -11.72 -11.07
CA ARG A 424 8.60 -13.11 -11.54
C ARG A 424 7.72 -13.32 -12.78
N PRO A 425 8.28 -13.78 -13.91
CA PRO A 425 7.49 -14.11 -15.09
C PRO A 425 6.72 -15.44 -14.95
N VAL A 426 6.85 -16.12 -13.80
CA VAL A 426 6.29 -17.45 -13.57
C VAL A 426 4.76 -17.37 -13.55
N HIS A 427 4.10 -18.36 -14.14
CA HIS A 427 2.63 -18.46 -14.30
C HIS A 427 1.99 -17.47 -15.28
N LEU A 428 2.69 -16.40 -15.68
CA LEU A 428 2.20 -15.44 -16.66
C LEU A 428 2.37 -15.92 -18.10
N LYS A 429 1.26 -15.96 -18.85
CA LYS A 429 1.22 -16.38 -20.25
C LYS A 429 1.27 -15.18 -21.17
N ALA A 430 2.39 -15.01 -21.86
CA ALA A 430 2.57 -14.03 -22.92
C ALA A 430 3.44 -14.61 -24.03
N ASN A 431 3.12 -14.30 -25.28
CA ASN A 431 3.89 -14.76 -26.44
C ASN A 431 5.10 -13.85 -26.73
N ASP A 432 5.17 -12.67 -26.11
CA ASP A 432 6.18 -11.65 -26.37
C ASP A 432 7.29 -11.59 -25.30
N TRP A 433 7.33 -12.55 -24.37
CA TRP A 433 8.42 -12.66 -23.40
C TRP A 433 9.78 -12.73 -24.11
N LYS A 434 10.65 -11.76 -23.79
CA LYS A 434 12.03 -11.72 -24.28
C LYS A 434 12.99 -11.48 -23.13
N THR A 435 14.20 -12.03 -23.24
CA THR A 435 15.28 -11.73 -22.31
C THR A 435 16.11 -10.61 -22.93
N ASN A 436 16.21 -9.49 -22.23
CA ASN A 436 17.06 -8.37 -22.65
C ASN A 436 18.55 -8.72 -22.45
N ALA A 437 19.46 -7.87 -22.93
CA ALA A 437 20.90 -8.16 -22.87
C ALA A 437 21.50 -8.11 -21.45
N ALA A 438 20.77 -7.55 -20.48
CA ALA A 438 21.13 -7.57 -19.07
C ALA A 438 20.61 -8.83 -18.33
N GLY A 439 19.91 -9.73 -19.02
CA GLY A 439 19.40 -10.98 -18.46
C GLY A 439 18.01 -10.89 -17.83
N HIS A 440 17.32 -9.76 -17.96
CA HIS A 440 15.96 -9.59 -17.46
C HIS A 440 14.94 -10.09 -18.48
N ARG A 441 13.99 -10.92 -18.04
CA ARG A 441 12.82 -11.30 -18.86
C ARG A 441 11.76 -10.20 -18.77
N VAL A 442 11.30 -9.71 -19.92
CA VAL A 442 10.35 -8.61 -20.02
C VAL A 442 9.30 -8.88 -21.11
N SER A 443 8.08 -8.39 -20.89
CA SER A 443 6.92 -8.46 -21.80
C SER A 443 6.20 -7.11 -21.79
N HIS A 444 5.65 -6.68 -22.92
CA HIS A 444 4.84 -5.46 -23.00
C HIS A 444 3.48 -5.64 -22.31
N LEU A 445 3.05 -6.89 -22.06
CA LEU A 445 1.84 -7.20 -21.29
C LEU A 445 2.09 -7.08 -19.79
N TYR A 446 3.27 -7.50 -19.33
CA TYR A 446 3.49 -7.75 -17.90
C TYR A 446 4.71 -7.07 -17.29
N GLY A 447 5.43 -6.24 -18.05
CA GLY A 447 6.72 -5.70 -17.65
C GLY A 447 7.68 -6.83 -17.29
N PHE A 448 8.34 -6.72 -16.13
CA PHE A 448 9.25 -7.72 -15.58
C PHE A 448 8.55 -8.91 -14.88
N GLY A 449 7.21 -8.89 -14.80
CA GLY A 449 6.38 -9.98 -14.32
C GLY A 449 5.59 -9.67 -13.06
N LEU A 450 5.13 -10.73 -12.40
CA LEU A 450 4.27 -10.65 -11.22
C LEU A 450 5.10 -10.18 -10.01
N VAL A 451 4.58 -9.20 -9.28
CA VAL A 451 5.24 -8.66 -8.09
C VAL A 451 5.36 -9.74 -6.99
N ASP A 452 6.55 -9.88 -6.41
CA ASP A 452 6.86 -10.81 -5.31
C ASP A 452 7.15 -10.03 -4.02
N ALA A 453 6.18 -9.98 -3.11
CA ALA A 453 6.28 -9.19 -1.88
C ALA A 453 7.40 -9.67 -0.96
N GLU A 454 7.58 -11.00 -0.81
CA GLU A 454 8.68 -11.54 -0.01
C GLU A 454 10.04 -11.21 -0.65
N GLY A 455 10.15 -11.41 -1.96
CA GLY A 455 11.34 -11.08 -2.73
C GLY A 455 11.74 -9.62 -2.53
N MET A 456 10.79 -8.69 -2.62
CA MET A 456 11.01 -7.26 -2.42
C MET A 456 11.49 -6.94 -1.00
N VAL A 457 10.81 -7.42 0.05
CA VAL A 457 11.22 -7.10 1.45
C VAL A 457 12.58 -7.71 1.82
N VAL A 458 12.89 -8.91 1.31
CA VAL A 458 14.17 -9.57 1.54
C VAL A 458 15.31 -8.84 0.82
N GLU A 459 15.08 -8.43 -0.42
CA GLU A 459 16.06 -7.70 -1.20
C GLU A 459 16.28 -6.28 -0.65
N ALA A 460 15.22 -5.60 -0.23
CA ALA A 460 15.28 -4.26 0.36
C ALA A 460 16.14 -4.17 1.62
N LYS A 461 16.11 -5.19 2.49
CA LYS A 461 16.93 -5.24 3.73
C LYS A 461 18.43 -5.14 3.49
N LYS A 462 18.90 -5.68 2.37
CA LYS A 462 20.32 -5.68 1.97
C LYS A 462 20.58 -4.70 0.81
N TRP A 463 19.58 -3.91 0.43
CA TRP A 463 19.67 -2.99 -0.68
C TRP A 463 20.64 -1.86 -0.36
N ARG A 464 21.44 -1.51 -1.36
CA ARG A 464 22.27 -0.31 -1.35
C ARG A 464 21.73 0.58 -2.44
N SER A 465 21.52 1.86 -2.11
CA SER A 465 20.99 2.81 -3.07
C SER A 465 21.82 2.81 -4.35
N VAL A 466 21.12 2.82 -5.48
CA VAL A 466 21.76 2.89 -6.78
C VAL A 466 22.52 4.21 -6.95
N PRO A 467 23.54 4.27 -7.81
CA PRO A 467 24.25 5.52 -8.10
C PRO A 467 23.32 6.65 -8.55
N THR A 468 23.81 7.88 -8.46
CA THR A 468 23.09 9.07 -8.94
C THR A 468 22.63 8.89 -10.39
N GLN A 469 21.40 9.31 -10.67
CA GLN A 469 20.85 9.27 -12.02
C GLN A 469 21.56 10.30 -12.90
N HIS A 470 21.94 9.90 -14.09
CA HIS A 470 22.44 10.76 -15.15
C HIS A 470 21.48 10.72 -16.34
N THR A 471 21.53 11.77 -17.16
CA THR A 471 20.72 11.89 -18.37
C THR A 471 21.63 12.19 -19.56
N CYS A 472 21.58 11.34 -20.58
CA CYS A 472 22.29 11.51 -21.84
C CYS A 472 21.30 11.76 -22.97
N THR A 473 21.39 12.93 -23.62
CA THR A 473 20.49 13.31 -24.71
C THR A 473 21.22 13.34 -26.05
N ARG A 474 20.60 12.75 -27.08
CA ARG A 474 21.07 12.75 -28.47
C ARG A 474 19.93 13.05 -29.42
N MET A 475 20.18 13.95 -30.36
CA MET A 475 19.19 14.33 -31.38
C MET A 475 19.58 13.73 -32.72
N SER A 476 18.58 13.31 -33.48
CA SER A 476 18.77 12.95 -34.89
C SER A 476 19.12 14.18 -35.72
N GLU A 477 19.78 13.98 -36.86
CA GLU A 477 19.92 15.03 -37.87
C GLU A 477 18.55 15.62 -38.26
N ARG A 478 18.45 16.95 -38.32
CA ARG A 478 17.23 17.68 -38.70
C ARG A 478 16.94 17.54 -40.19
N ARG A 479 16.52 16.35 -40.60
CA ARG A 479 16.16 16.02 -41.98
C ARG A 479 14.80 15.34 -42.01
N THR A 480 13.87 15.94 -42.75
CA THR A 480 12.57 15.32 -42.98
C THR A 480 12.75 14.00 -43.74
N ARG A 481 12.28 12.91 -43.16
CA ARG A 481 12.20 11.59 -43.79
C ARG A 481 10.75 11.23 -44.04
N TYR A 482 10.47 10.71 -45.23
CA TYR A 482 9.12 10.32 -45.62
C TYR A 482 8.86 8.88 -45.18
N ILE A 483 7.70 8.67 -44.55
CA ILE A 483 7.18 7.37 -44.15
C ILE A 483 6.26 6.91 -45.27
N ARG A 484 6.61 5.80 -45.92
CA ARG A 484 5.81 5.21 -47.00
C ARG A 484 5.01 4.04 -46.43
N ALA A 485 3.77 3.90 -46.89
CA ALA A 485 2.95 2.75 -46.57
C ALA A 485 3.68 1.45 -46.94
N ASP A 486 3.56 0.45 -46.08
CA ASP A 486 4.11 -0.91 -46.25
C ASP A 486 5.66 -0.97 -46.36
N GLN A 487 6.36 0.11 -46.01
CA GLN A 487 7.83 0.14 -45.91
C GLN A 487 8.27 0.59 -44.51
N SER A 488 9.26 -0.10 -43.94
CA SER A 488 9.88 0.31 -42.68
C SER A 488 10.81 1.50 -42.90
N LEU A 489 10.54 2.62 -42.23
CA LEU A 489 11.49 3.72 -42.11
C LEU A 489 12.40 3.50 -40.90
N ASN A 490 13.68 3.29 -41.14
CA ASN A 490 14.68 3.17 -40.08
C ASN A 490 15.49 4.47 -39.95
N SER A 491 15.58 4.98 -38.73
CA SER A 491 16.38 6.15 -38.35
C SER A 491 17.31 5.78 -37.21
N THR A 492 18.56 6.19 -37.29
CA THR A 492 19.61 5.72 -36.38
C THR A 492 20.23 6.88 -35.61
N ILE A 493 20.49 6.67 -34.32
CA ILE A 493 21.34 7.51 -33.50
C ILE A 493 22.44 6.64 -32.88
N THR A 494 23.70 6.99 -33.09
CA THR A 494 24.82 6.37 -32.38
C THR A 494 25.08 7.16 -31.10
N SER A 495 25.05 6.48 -29.95
CA SER A 495 25.30 7.09 -28.65
C SER A 495 26.55 6.50 -28.03
N THR A 496 27.41 7.35 -27.47
CA THR A 496 28.51 6.94 -26.60
C THR A 496 28.06 6.77 -25.14
N GLY A 497 26.78 6.97 -24.83
CA GLY A 497 26.32 7.13 -23.45
C GLY A 497 26.83 8.43 -22.82
N CYS A 498 27.12 9.46 -23.63
CA CYS A 498 27.65 10.76 -23.20
C CYS A 498 28.95 10.66 -22.38
N THR A 499 29.85 9.74 -22.74
CA THR A 499 31.16 9.56 -22.08
C THR A 499 32.02 10.83 -22.08
N GLU A 500 31.77 11.74 -23.02
CA GLU A 500 32.47 13.03 -23.10
C GLU A 500 32.10 14.02 -21.99
N GLN A 501 30.99 13.81 -21.28
CA GLN A 501 30.56 14.65 -20.15
C GLN A 501 30.24 13.78 -18.93
N ALA A 502 31.14 13.78 -17.94
CA ALA A 502 31.02 12.91 -16.76
C ALA A 502 29.67 13.05 -16.02
N GLU A 503 29.09 14.25 -15.96
CA GLU A 503 27.80 14.51 -15.29
C GLU A 503 26.58 14.03 -16.10
N GLN A 504 26.74 13.78 -17.40
CA GLN A 504 25.69 13.24 -18.28
C GLN A 504 25.95 11.77 -18.66
N HIS A 505 27.05 11.19 -18.18
CA HIS A 505 27.48 9.87 -18.61
C HIS A 505 26.53 8.78 -18.08
N VAL A 506 25.86 8.09 -19.01
CA VAL A 506 25.04 6.92 -18.74
C VAL A 506 25.73 5.71 -19.35
N SER A 507 26.15 4.77 -18.50
CA SER A 507 26.73 3.50 -18.95
C SER A 507 25.71 2.37 -18.92
N TYR A 508 24.87 2.35 -17.89
CA TYR A 508 23.80 1.36 -17.68
C TYR A 508 22.45 2.07 -17.69
N VAL A 509 21.56 1.63 -18.57
CA VAL A 509 20.25 2.25 -18.81
C VAL A 509 19.24 1.84 -17.73
N GLU A 510 18.41 2.79 -17.30
CA GLU A 510 17.18 2.57 -16.53
C GLU A 510 15.98 2.77 -17.46
N HIS A 511 15.71 4.02 -17.83
CA HIS A 511 14.64 4.40 -18.75
C HIS A 511 15.22 4.91 -20.08
N VAL A 512 14.53 4.61 -21.17
CA VAL A 512 14.81 5.22 -22.48
C VAL A 512 13.58 5.97 -22.95
N VAL A 513 13.75 7.26 -23.23
CA VAL A 513 12.69 8.11 -23.78
C VAL A 513 13.05 8.51 -25.21
N VAL A 514 12.09 8.32 -26.13
CA VAL A 514 12.18 8.71 -27.54
C VAL A 514 11.16 9.80 -27.79
N LYS A 515 11.63 11.04 -27.94
CA LYS A 515 10.78 12.18 -28.29
C LYS A 515 10.67 12.28 -29.80
N VAL A 516 9.47 12.22 -30.37
CA VAL A 516 9.28 12.24 -31.83
C VAL A 516 8.43 13.41 -32.30
N LEU A 517 8.82 13.97 -33.44
CA LEU A 517 7.99 14.88 -34.22
C LEU A 517 7.59 14.20 -35.53
N VAL A 518 6.39 13.65 -35.56
CA VAL A 518 5.83 12.91 -36.71
C VAL A 518 4.56 13.62 -37.17
N VAL A 519 4.49 13.95 -38.45
CA VAL A 519 3.25 14.40 -39.10
C VAL A 519 2.70 13.23 -39.90
N HIS A 520 1.44 12.86 -39.66
CA HIS A 520 0.83 11.71 -40.32
C HIS A 520 -0.64 12.00 -40.68
N PRO A 521 -1.14 11.56 -41.85
CA PRO A 521 -2.54 11.74 -42.21
C PRO A 521 -3.52 10.98 -41.30
N ARG A 522 -3.07 9.89 -40.68
CA ARG A 522 -3.86 9.08 -39.75
C ARG A 522 -2.98 8.40 -38.71
N ARG A 523 -2.92 8.94 -37.51
CA ARG A 523 -1.97 8.56 -36.46
C ARG A 523 -2.07 7.08 -36.06
N GLY A 524 -3.27 6.51 -36.02
CA GLY A 524 -3.51 5.11 -35.64
C GLY A 524 -2.93 4.05 -36.57
N ASP A 525 -2.53 4.42 -37.80
CA ASP A 525 -1.88 3.50 -38.75
C ASP A 525 -0.38 3.30 -38.47
N LEU A 526 0.20 4.09 -37.55
CA LEU A 526 1.61 4.03 -37.22
C LEU A 526 1.93 2.94 -36.20
N GLU A 527 3.01 2.23 -36.47
CA GLU A 527 3.70 1.39 -35.49
C GLU A 527 5.11 1.96 -35.30
N VAL A 528 5.54 2.11 -34.05
CA VAL A 528 6.84 2.68 -33.69
C VAL A 528 7.57 1.69 -32.80
N SER A 529 8.82 1.37 -33.12
CA SER A 529 9.66 0.47 -32.35
C SER A 529 11.06 1.02 -32.19
N LEU A 530 11.67 0.77 -31.03
CA LEU A 530 13.05 1.10 -30.73
C LEU A 530 13.85 -0.18 -30.56
N ILE A 531 15.02 -0.25 -31.18
CA ILE A 531 15.96 -1.35 -31.04
C ILE A 531 17.23 -0.81 -30.35
N SER A 532 17.57 -1.40 -29.21
CA SER A 532 18.77 -1.05 -28.45
C SER A 532 20.04 -1.53 -29.16
N PRO A 533 21.23 -1.00 -28.80
CA PRO A 533 22.52 -1.47 -29.33
C PRO A 533 22.75 -2.96 -29.12
N SER A 534 22.16 -3.53 -28.06
CA SER A 534 22.28 -4.95 -27.73
C SER A 534 21.22 -5.82 -28.41
N GLY A 535 20.34 -5.23 -29.24
CA GLY A 535 19.32 -5.93 -30.02
C GLY A 535 17.95 -6.05 -29.36
N THR A 536 17.73 -5.44 -28.19
CA THR A 536 16.43 -5.48 -27.51
C THR A 536 15.43 -4.57 -28.24
N ARG A 537 14.37 -5.17 -28.79
CA ARG A 537 13.30 -4.47 -29.51
C ARG A 537 12.13 -4.16 -28.58
N SER A 538 11.80 -2.88 -28.45
CA SER A 538 10.68 -2.35 -27.66
C SER A 538 9.65 -1.74 -28.60
N GLN A 539 8.41 -2.21 -28.57
CA GLN A 539 7.29 -1.61 -29.30
C GLN A 539 6.80 -0.40 -28.51
N LEU A 540 7.12 0.80 -29.01
CA LEU A 540 6.78 2.06 -28.40
C LEU A 540 5.33 2.46 -28.69
N LEU A 541 4.84 2.10 -29.88
CA LEU A 541 3.46 2.29 -30.30
C LEU A 541 3.04 1.10 -31.18
N ALA A 542 1.91 0.49 -30.83
CA ALA A 542 1.20 -0.42 -31.72
C ALA A 542 0.13 0.32 -32.51
N LYS A 543 -0.36 -0.33 -33.58
CA LYS A 543 -1.47 0.15 -34.39
C LYS A 543 -2.72 0.36 -33.52
N ARG A 544 -3.36 1.52 -33.64
CA ARG A 544 -4.59 1.87 -32.91
C ARG A 544 -5.75 2.13 -33.88
N LEU A 545 -6.65 1.15 -33.98
CA LEU A 545 -7.69 1.11 -35.02
C LEU A 545 -8.63 2.31 -35.01
N PHE A 546 -8.94 2.88 -33.84
CA PHE A 546 -9.89 3.99 -33.70
C PHE A 546 -9.24 5.38 -33.76
N ASP A 547 -7.90 5.46 -33.74
CA ASP A 547 -7.17 6.72 -33.82
C ASP A 547 -7.11 7.26 -35.26
N ASN A 548 -8.12 8.06 -35.61
CA ASN A 548 -8.23 8.72 -36.90
C ASN A 548 -7.58 10.13 -36.93
N SER A 549 -6.84 10.51 -35.89
CA SER A 549 -6.25 11.86 -35.80
C SER A 549 -5.22 12.12 -36.89
N ASN A 550 -5.22 13.34 -37.44
CA ASN A 550 -4.20 13.82 -38.39
C ASN A 550 -3.15 14.72 -37.72
N GLU A 551 -3.19 14.86 -36.39
CA GLU A 551 -2.27 15.73 -35.65
C GLU A 551 -0.85 15.16 -35.57
N GLY A 552 -0.73 13.84 -35.75
CA GLY A 552 0.50 13.09 -35.58
C GLY A 552 1.00 13.13 -34.13
N PHE A 553 2.31 13.13 -33.96
CA PHE A 553 2.98 13.24 -32.66
C PHE A 553 3.84 14.49 -32.66
N ARG A 554 3.59 15.41 -31.73
CA ARG A 554 4.32 16.69 -31.63
C ARG A 554 5.19 16.68 -30.39
N ASN A 555 6.46 16.32 -30.56
CA ASN A 555 7.41 16.13 -29.46
C ASN A 555 6.88 15.16 -28.39
N TRP A 556 6.09 14.16 -28.82
CA TRP A 556 5.56 13.15 -27.91
C TRP A 556 6.69 12.26 -27.42
N GLU A 557 6.69 11.98 -26.13
CA GLU A 557 7.71 11.18 -25.47
C GLU A 557 7.21 9.75 -25.37
N PHE A 558 7.83 8.80 -26.07
CA PHE A 558 7.60 7.38 -25.84
C PHE A 558 8.65 6.83 -24.88
N MET A 559 8.27 6.02 -23.91
CA MET A 559 9.18 5.48 -22.90
C MET A 559 9.26 3.95 -22.96
N THR A 560 10.46 3.42 -22.73
CA THR A 560 10.65 1.99 -22.49
C THR A 560 11.54 1.68 -21.30
N VAL A 561 11.12 0.68 -20.52
CA VAL A 561 11.93 0.04 -19.46
C VAL A 561 12.53 -1.30 -19.91
N HIS A 562 12.28 -1.76 -21.14
CA HIS A 562 12.71 -3.10 -21.58
C HIS A 562 14.23 -3.25 -21.71
N CYS A 563 14.92 -2.12 -21.86
CA CYS A 563 16.38 -2.06 -21.95
C CYS A 563 17.05 -1.87 -20.57
N TRP A 564 16.32 -2.03 -19.46
CA TRP A 564 16.86 -1.84 -18.11
C TRP A 564 18.09 -2.71 -17.86
N GLY A 565 19.17 -2.08 -17.39
CA GLY A 565 20.47 -2.69 -17.12
C GLY A 565 21.37 -2.84 -18.35
N GLU A 566 20.90 -2.58 -19.57
CA GLU A 566 21.73 -2.69 -20.78
C GLU A 566 22.77 -1.56 -20.89
N ARG A 567 23.79 -1.79 -21.71
CA ARG A 567 24.76 -0.75 -22.06
C ARG A 567 24.13 0.29 -22.97
N ALA A 568 24.33 1.56 -22.63
CA ALA A 568 23.86 2.70 -23.40
C ALA A 568 24.61 2.93 -24.72
N GLU A 569 25.87 2.49 -24.77
CA GLU A 569 26.77 2.71 -25.90
C GLU A 569 26.41 1.86 -27.12
N GLY A 570 26.42 2.49 -28.29
CA GLY A 570 26.26 1.86 -29.59
C GLY A 570 25.12 2.46 -30.40
N GLN A 571 24.59 1.65 -31.32
CA GLN A 571 23.63 2.10 -32.32
C GLN A 571 22.19 1.86 -31.87
N TRP A 572 21.43 2.94 -31.70
CA TRP A 572 19.99 2.91 -31.44
C TRP A 572 19.21 3.11 -32.73
N ILE A 573 18.22 2.26 -33.00
CA ILE A 573 17.45 2.28 -34.25
C ILE A 573 15.97 2.52 -33.92
N LEU A 574 15.43 3.63 -34.41
CA LEU A 574 14.00 3.92 -34.45
C LEU A 574 13.41 3.40 -35.77
N GLU A 575 12.51 2.43 -35.66
CA GLU A 575 11.76 1.85 -36.76
C GLU A 575 10.33 2.39 -36.73
N ILE A 576 9.87 2.96 -37.84
CA ILE A 576 8.50 3.45 -38.02
C ILE A 576 7.89 2.73 -39.22
N ILE A 577 6.75 2.11 -39.01
CA ILE A 577 5.98 1.42 -40.04
C ILE A 577 4.63 2.10 -40.15
N ASP A 578 4.16 2.30 -41.38
CA ASP A 578 2.85 2.83 -41.70
C ASP A 578 2.05 1.73 -42.41
N ASN A 579 1.03 1.23 -41.72
CA ASN A 579 0.19 0.11 -42.17
C ASN A 579 -1.28 0.57 -42.26
N PRO A 580 -1.70 1.14 -43.42
CA PRO A 580 -3.02 1.73 -43.57
C PRO A 580 -4.17 0.77 -43.22
N SER A 581 -4.96 1.08 -42.19
CA SER A 581 -6.17 0.29 -41.85
C SER A 581 -7.38 0.63 -42.73
N SER A 582 -7.33 1.77 -43.43
CA SER A 582 -8.45 2.34 -44.17
C SER A 582 -7.95 2.93 -45.48
N LEU A 583 -8.81 2.95 -46.50
CA LEU A 583 -8.52 3.65 -47.76
C LEU A 583 -8.24 5.14 -47.48
N ARG A 584 -7.03 5.59 -47.82
CA ARG A 584 -6.61 6.99 -47.76
C ARG A 584 -5.75 7.32 -48.98
N ASN A 585 -5.61 8.61 -49.29
CA ASN A 585 -4.83 9.04 -50.45
C ASN A 585 -3.35 8.56 -50.29
N PRO A 586 -2.86 7.65 -51.15
CA PRO A 586 -1.50 7.12 -51.05
C PRO A 586 -0.41 8.17 -51.33
N GLU A 587 -0.76 9.29 -51.97
CA GLU A 587 0.17 10.39 -52.24
C GLU A 587 0.50 11.20 -50.97
N VAL A 588 -0.37 11.16 -49.95
CA VAL A 588 -0.16 11.87 -48.68
C VAL A 588 0.68 11.00 -47.76
N LEU A 589 1.99 11.21 -47.82
CA LEU A 589 2.98 10.49 -47.01
C LEU A 589 3.12 11.06 -45.60
N GLY A 590 3.30 10.16 -44.64
CA GLY A 590 3.79 10.49 -43.30
C GLY A 590 5.20 11.10 -43.35
N LYS A 591 5.55 11.89 -42.35
CA LYS A 591 6.85 12.58 -42.26
C LYS A 591 7.39 12.49 -40.84
N LEU A 592 8.54 11.84 -40.68
CA LEU A 592 9.38 12.00 -39.49
C LEU A 592 10.22 13.27 -39.68
N LYS A 593 10.03 14.27 -38.82
CA LYS A 593 10.75 15.54 -38.88
C LYS A 593 12.05 15.50 -38.10
N GLU A 594 11.98 15.01 -36.87
CA GLU A 594 13.11 14.79 -35.98
C GLU A 594 12.72 13.80 -34.88
N TRP A 595 13.72 13.17 -34.26
CA TRP A 595 13.54 12.45 -33.01
C TRP A 595 14.74 12.65 -32.10
N THR A 596 14.49 12.58 -30.80
CA THR A 596 15.49 12.73 -29.74
C THR A 596 15.49 11.47 -28.88
N LEU A 597 16.67 10.89 -28.69
CA LEU A 597 16.93 9.81 -27.76
C LEU A 597 17.40 10.41 -26.43
N VAL A 598 16.70 10.09 -25.34
CA VAL A 598 17.07 10.46 -23.98
C VAL A 598 17.26 9.19 -23.17
N LEU A 599 18.48 8.96 -22.69
CA LEU A 599 18.86 7.81 -21.88
C LEU A 599 18.96 8.27 -20.44
N TYR A 600 18.22 7.62 -19.54
CA TYR A 600 18.37 7.77 -18.09
C TYR A 600 19.09 6.56 -17.54
N GLY A 601 19.94 6.76 -16.55
CA GLY A 601 20.58 5.64 -15.88
C GLY A 601 21.80 6.03 -15.07
N THR A 602 22.77 5.12 -14.97
CA THR A 602 23.92 5.26 -14.08
C THR A 602 25.24 5.12 -14.83
N SER A 603 26.25 5.86 -14.39
CA SER A 603 27.62 5.77 -14.91
C SER A 603 28.33 4.50 -14.42
N GLY A 604 28.07 4.08 -13.18
CA GLY A 604 28.57 2.83 -12.59
C GLY A 604 27.50 1.72 -12.57
N HIS A 605 27.92 0.46 -12.39
CA HIS A 605 26.99 -0.66 -12.35
C HIS A 605 26.09 -0.60 -11.10
N PRO A 606 24.74 -0.64 -11.23
CA PRO A 606 23.82 -0.36 -10.13
C PRO A 606 23.89 -1.37 -8.97
N TYR A 607 24.34 -2.60 -9.24
CA TYR A 607 24.38 -3.69 -8.24
C TYR A 607 25.77 -4.14 -7.77
N GLN A 608 26.86 -3.46 -8.17
CA GLN A 608 28.21 -3.85 -7.73
C GLN A 608 28.65 -3.08 -6.48
N SER A 609 29.24 -3.80 -5.52
CA SER A 609 29.89 -3.21 -4.36
C SER A 609 31.18 -2.49 -4.76
N HIS A 610 31.33 -1.20 -4.45
CA HIS A 610 32.65 -0.57 -4.41
C HIS A 610 33.49 -1.21 -3.29
N GLY A 611 34.17 -2.30 -3.64
CA GLY A 611 35.17 -2.96 -2.81
C GLY A 611 36.46 -3.07 -3.60
N THR A 612 37.53 -2.46 -3.08
CA THR A 612 38.93 -2.54 -3.53
C THR A 612 39.32 -1.82 -4.84
N GLN A 613 39.42 -0.50 -4.77
CA GLN A 613 40.47 0.24 -5.48
C GLN A 613 41.17 1.23 -4.52
N HIS A 614 41.87 0.68 -3.52
CA HIS A 614 43.09 1.31 -3.03
C HIS A 614 44.22 0.31 -3.19
N SER A 615 45.30 0.80 -3.80
CA SER A 615 46.59 0.13 -4.06
C SER A 615 46.62 -0.88 -5.20
N ARG A 616 46.75 -0.37 -6.43
CA ARG A 616 47.99 -0.58 -7.19
C ARG A 616 48.42 0.73 -7.86
N SER A 617 49.52 1.26 -7.37
CA SER A 617 50.25 2.39 -7.92
C SER A 617 50.59 2.13 -9.40
N ARG A 618 50.16 3.04 -10.27
CA ARG A 618 50.86 3.39 -11.52
C ARG A 618 50.74 4.89 -11.72
N MET A 619 51.87 5.56 -11.55
CA MET A 619 52.13 6.94 -11.97
C MET A 619 51.67 7.20 -13.41
N LEU A 620 51.06 8.36 -13.66
CA LEU A 620 51.11 9.11 -14.91
C LEU A 620 50.95 10.60 -14.52
N LYS A 621 52.07 11.34 -14.46
CA LYS A 621 52.52 12.30 -15.47
C LYS A 621 51.44 13.31 -15.89
N ILE A 622 51.67 14.55 -15.45
CA ILE A 622 50.96 15.78 -15.81
C ILE A 622 51.16 16.03 -17.32
N PRO A 623 50.09 16.30 -18.10
CA PRO A 623 50.22 16.73 -19.49
C PRO A 623 50.45 18.24 -19.57
N THR A 624 51.51 18.61 -20.29
CA THR A 624 51.76 19.95 -20.83
C THR A 624 50.71 20.34 -21.88
N PRO A 625 50.29 21.62 -21.97
CA PRO A 625 49.59 22.14 -23.15
C PRO A 625 50.58 22.50 -24.26
N SER A 626 50.25 22.11 -25.49
CA SER A 626 50.82 22.56 -26.77
C SER A 626 49.91 23.66 -27.36
N ARG A 627 50.29 24.66 -28.17
CA ARG A 627 51.07 24.77 -29.41
C ARG A 627 51.24 26.30 -29.70
N ASP A 628 52.41 26.86 -30.02
CA ASP A 628 53.06 27.00 -31.37
C ASP A 628 52.98 28.48 -31.87
N PRO A 629 53.62 28.91 -32.98
CA PRO A 629 55.05 29.25 -33.18
C PRO A 629 55.29 30.68 -33.73
N ASN A 630 56.54 31.17 -33.61
CA ASN A 630 57.28 32.10 -34.50
C ASN A 630 58.04 33.23 -33.78
N GLY A 631 59.27 32.90 -33.32
CA GLY A 631 60.52 33.70 -33.15
C GLY A 631 60.53 35.17 -32.67
N PRO A 632 61.69 35.84 -32.54
CA PRO A 632 63.09 35.37 -32.45
C PRO A 632 63.82 35.83 -31.14
N GLU A 633 64.99 35.24 -30.85
CA GLU A 633 66.05 35.70 -29.90
C GLU A 633 66.81 36.93 -30.45
N PRO A 634 67.75 37.65 -29.74
CA PRO A 634 68.30 37.55 -28.36
C PRO A 634 68.41 38.97 -27.66
N PRO A 635 69.54 39.40 -27.01
CA PRO A 635 69.85 39.52 -25.55
C PRO A 635 70.09 41.01 -25.12
N PRO A 636 70.92 41.46 -24.13
CA PRO A 636 71.46 40.94 -22.84
C PRO A 636 71.24 41.93 -21.64
N GLU A 637 71.87 41.67 -20.47
CA GLU A 637 72.39 42.65 -19.46
C GLU A 637 71.40 43.58 -18.69
N VAL A 638 71.64 44.20 -17.51
CA VAL A 638 72.51 44.09 -16.33
C VAL A 638 72.00 45.16 -15.31
N LEU A 639 72.10 44.83 -14.01
CA LEU A 639 72.16 45.61 -12.75
C LEU A 639 71.81 47.12 -12.60
N LYS A 640 71.38 47.41 -11.35
CA LYS A 640 71.72 48.52 -10.39
C LYS A 640 70.45 49.26 -9.90
N HIS A 641 70.21 49.53 -8.62
CA HIS A 641 71.09 49.99 -7.53
C HIS A 641 70.62 49.51 -6.13
N GLN A 642 71.57 49.27 -5.23
CA GLN A 642 71.45 49.55 -3.79
C GLN A 642 72.16 50.88 -3.51
N GLU A 643 71.68 51.60 -2.49
CA GLU A 643 72.38 52.45 -1.52
C GLU A 643 71.30 52.71 -0.44
N GLU A 644 71.49 52.56 0.87
CA GLU A 644 72.66 52.45 1.76
C GLU A 644 72.05 52.08 3.15
N GLU A 645 72.66 51.41 4.14
CA GLU A 645 74.00 51.17 4.71
C GLU A 645 73.78 50.00 5.73
N GLU A 646 74.70 49.17 6.20
CA GLU A 646 76.16 49.04 6.15
C GLU A 646 76.55 47.64 6.70
N GLU A 647 77.61 47.06 6.12
CA GLU A 647 78.68 46.21 6.71
C GLU A 647 78.36 44.88 7.45
N ASP A 648 79.05 43.74 7.27
CA ASP A 648 80.24 43.32 6.50
C ASP A 648 80.22 41.76 6.43
N PRO A 649 80.78 41.09 5.39
CA PRO A 649 80.60 39.68 5.09
C PRO A 649 81.86 38.82 5.32
N THR A 650 81.72 37.49 5.44
CA THR A 650 82.76 36.51 5.04
C THR A 650 82.16 35.10 5.02
N THR A 651 81.96 34.51 3.84
CA THR A 651 82.77 33.39 3.30
C THR A 651 83.29 32.35 4.31
N GLN A 652 82.80 31.13 4.10
CA GLN A 652 83.58 29.91 3.95
C GLN A 652 84.16 29.25 5.22
N LEU A 653 83.72 27.99 5.36
CA LEU A 653 84.58 26.82 5.54
C LEU A 653 84.70 26.27 6.97
N LYS A 654 84.15 25.05 7.09
CA LYS A 654 84.64 23.89 7.86
C LYS A 654 84.30 23.77 9.36
N LEU A 655 83.71 22.59 9.63
CA LEU A 655 83.90 21.70 10.78
C LEU A 655 83.31 22.21 12.11
N LEU A 656 82.58 21.47 12.96
CA LEU A 656 82.20 20.05 13.11
C LEU A 656 81.18 19.99 14.27
N LEU A 657 80.34 18.94 14.28
CA LEU A 657 79.70 18.30 15.44
C LEU A 657 78.73 19.13 16.32
N THR A 658 77.43 18.80 16.26
CA THR A 658 76.76 17.94 17.25
C THR A 658 75.24 17.88 17.00
N SER A 659 74.71 16.67 16.85
CA SER A 659 73.29 16.37 16.90
C SER A 659 72.77 16.56 18.33
N VAL A 660 71.73 17.38 18.51
CA VAL A 660 71.02 17.47 19.79
C VAL A 660 69.58 17.03 19.57
N CYS A 661 69.26 15.87 20.13
CA CYS A 661 67.92 15.29 20.17
C CYS A 661 66.99 16.17 21.05
N VAL A 662 66.13 16.98 20.44
CA VAL A 662 65.40 18.09 21.11
C VAL A 662 64.36 17.64 22.16
N GLU A 663 63.95 16.36 22.18
CA GLU A 663 62.95 15.82 23.13
C GLU A 663 63.50 14.75 24.09
N CYS A 664 64.79 14.43 23.99
CA CYS A 664 65.44 13.47 24.90
C CYS A 664 65.96 14.19 26.14
N GLY A 665 65.80 13.57 27.31
CA GLY A 665 66.28 14.11 28.57
C GLY A 665 67.80 13.99 28.73
N ASP A 666 68.26 14.20 29.96
CA ASP A 666 69.65 14.19 30.39
C ASP A 666 70.39 12.85 30.20
N GLN A 667 69.71 11.77 29.83
CA GLN A 667 70.35 10.47 29.56
C GLN A 667 70.69 10.24 28.08
N GLY A 668 70.39 11.20 27.20
CA GLY A 668 70.77 11.15 25.79
C GLY A 668 69.91 10.23 24.91
N CYS A 669 70.38 9.99 23.69
CA CYS A 669 69.74 9.18 22.66
C CYS A 669 70.73 8.16 22.07
N ASP A 670 70.26 6.95 21.74
CA ASP A 670 71.06 5.90 21.08
C ASP A 670 70.86 5.88 19.54
N GLY A 671 70.11 6.86 19.01
CA GLY A 671 69.79 7.03 17.59
C GLY A 671 69.17 8.41 17.29
N PRO A 672 68.94 8.73 16.01
CA PRO A 672 68.52 10.08 15.58
C PRO A 672 67.02 10.38 15.77
N ASP A 673 66.17 9.36 15.98
CA ASP A 673 64.72 9.52 16.02
C ASP A 673 64.15 9.59 17.46
N PRO A 674 62.97 10.20 17.69
CA PRO A 674 62.37 10.41 19.03
C PRO A 674 61.99 9.15 19.83
N ASP A 675 62.08 7.97 19.21
CA ASP A 675 61.91 6.65 19.81
C ASP A 675 63.23 6.03 20.32
N HIS A 676 64.37 6.66 20.00
CA HIS A 676 65.72 6.32 20.48
C HIS A 676 66.15 7.16 21.71
N CYS A 677 65.20 7.84 22.36
CA CYS A 677 65.48 8.56 23.60
C CYS A 677 65.51 7.60 24.80
N LEU A 678 66.62 7.60 25.55
CA LEU A 678 66.75 6.82 26.78
C LEU A 678 65.84 7.37 27.89
N ASN A 679 65.63 8.69 27.92
CA ASN A 679 64.58 9.34 28.70
C ASN A 679 63.92 10.53 27.97
N CYS A 680 62.71 10.93 28.40
CA CYS A 680 61.94 12.01 27.77
C CYS A 680 61.93 13.24 28.68
N ILE A 681 62.04 14.43 28.09
CA ILE A 681 61.91 15.71 28.82
C ILE A 681 60.49 15.86 29.38
N HIS A 682 59.48 15.64 28.54
CA HIS A 682 58.08 15.87 28.88
C HIS A 682 57.31 14.58 29.17
N TYR A 683 56.84 13.86 28.15
CA TYR A 683 56.05 12.63 28.34
C TYR A 683 56.54 11.48 27.48
N SER A 684 56.55 10.27 28.04
CA SER A 684 56.68 9.04 27.25
C SER A 684 55.31 8.59 26.73
N LEU A 685 55.21 8.23 25.46
CA LEU A 685 54.10 7.51 24.85
C LEU A 685 54.51 6.04 24.66
N GLY A 686 53.78 5.10 25.27
CA GLY A 686 54.12 3.67 25.23
C GLY A 686 55.04 3.21 26.38
N SER A 687 55.57 1.99 26.26
CA SER A 687 56.50 1.35 27.21
C SER A 687 57.68 0.78 26.43
N LEU A 688 58.80 0.50 27.11
CA LEU A 688 59.99 -0.13 26.52
C LEU A 688 59.68 -1.40 25.72
N LYS A 689 58.62 -2.14 26.10
CA LYS A 689 58.17 -3.37 25.41
C LYS A 689 57.31 -3.12 24.17
N THR A 690 56.78 -1.92 23.97
CA THR A 690 55.80 -1.61 22.92
C THR A 690 56.27 -0.50 21.97
N GLY A 691 57.54 -0.08 22.07
CA GLY A 691 58.07 1.16 21.48
C GLY A 691 57.72 2.36 22.36
N ARG A 692 58.75 3.06 22.85
CA ARG A 692 58.61 4.29 23.65
C ARG A 692 58.93 5.47 22.74
N THR A 693 58.09 6.50 22.72
CA THR A 693 58.35 7.74 21.96
C THR A 693 58.19 8.94 22.88
N CYS A 694 59.10 9.91 22.82
CA CYS A 694 59.01 11.13 23.60
C CYS A 694 58.14 12.18 22.89
N VAL A 695 57.20 12.77 23.63
CA VAL A 695 56.27 13.79 23.13
C VAL A 695 56.16 14.96 24.11
N SER A 696 56.09 16.19 23.58
CA SER A 696 55.88 17.40 24.38
C SER A 696 54.47 17.48 24.97
N HIS A 697 53.47 16.92 24.27
CA HIS A 697 52.08 16.85 24.72
C HIS A 697 51.47 15.49 24.36
N CYS A 698 50.54 15.01 25.20
CA CYS A 698 49.88 13.73 24.95
C CYS A 698 48.89 13.81 23.77
N PRO A 699 48.94 12.86 22.81
CA PRO A 699 48.05 12.86 21.66
C PRO A 699 46.60 12.52 22.04
N LEU A 700 45.66 12.77 21.13
CA LEU A 700 44.24 12.45 21.32
C LEU A 700 44.03 11.00 21.76
N GLY A 701 43.11 10.79 22.70
CA GLY A 701 42.87 9.51 23.37
C GLY A 701 43.81 9.22 24.55
N PHE A 702 44.71 10.13 24.90
CA PHE A 702 45.56 10.06 26.08
C PHE A 702 45.52 11.38 26.88
N TYR A 703 45.75 11.28 28.19
CA TYR A 703 45.93 12.42 29.10
C TYR A 703 47.31 12.37 29.75
N ASP A 704 47.81 13.53 30.16
CA ASP A 704 49.08 13.71 30.84
C ASP A 704 48.99 13.20 32.28
N ASN A 705 49.90 12.28 32.64
CA ASN A 705 50.11 11.90 34.02
C ASN A 705 51.44 12.50 34.49
N LEU A 706 51.34 13.56 35.29
CA LEU A 706 52.49 14.34 35.78
C LEU A 706 53.40 13.53 36.71
N GLU A 707 52.84 12.64 37.54
CA GLU A 707 53.61 11.80 38.48
C GLU A 707 54.51 10.79 37.75
N ALA A 708 54.02 10.20 36.67
CA ALA A 708 54.74 9.18 35.90
C ALA A 708 55.43 9.72 34.64
N ARG A 709 55.31 11.02 34.36
CA ARG A 709 55.76 11.68 33.10
C ARG A 709 55.43 10.84 31.86
N ARG A 710 54.18 10.35 31.78
CA ARG A 710 53.72 9.42 30.74
C ARG A 710 52.30 9.74 30.31
N CYS A 711 52.03 9.56 29.02
CA CYS A 711 50.67 9.63 28.48
C CYS A 711 49.88 8.37 28.83
N ARG A 712 48.77 8.53 29.56
CA ARG A 712 47.86 7.43 29.92
C ARG A 712 46.59 7.47 29.07
N ARG A 713 46.06 6.31 28.71
CA ARG A 713 44.87 6.23 27.85
C ARG A 713 43.62 6.74 28.56
N CYS A 714 42.83 7.52 27.82
CA CYS A 714 41.46 7.87 28.18
C CYS A 714 40.55 6.64 28.24
N HIS A 715 39.38 6.80 28.87
CA HIS A 715 38.28 5.84 28.72
C HIS A 715 37.93 5.61 27.24
N LYS A 716 37.48 4.39 26.89
CA LYS A 716 37.31 3.93 25.50
C LYS A 716 36.42 4.83 24.64
N GLY A 717 35.46 5.55 25.26
CA GLY A 717 34.55 6.47 24.57
C GLY A 717 35.07 7.91 24.38
N CYS A 718 36.22 8.26 24.97
CA CYS A 718 36.65 9.64 25.07
C CYS A 718 37.81 9.95 24.13
N GLU A 719 37.73 11.11 23.48
CA GLU A 719 38.72 11.62 22.55
C GLU A 719 39.69 12.57 23.27
N ARG A 720 39.16 13.43 24.15
CA ARG A 720 39.95 14.18 25.14
C ARG A 720 39.43 13.86 26.53
N CYS A 721 40.34 13.67 27.48
CA CYS A 721 40.00 13.39 28.86
C CYS A 721 41.03 14.04 29.79
N VAL A 722 40.68 14.18 31.06
CA VAL A 722 41.60 14.58 32.14
C VAL A 722 42.01 13.40 33.02
N GLY A 723 41.39 12.25 32.82
CA GLY A 723 41.61 11.06 33.62
C GLY A 723 41.09 9.80 32.94
N ARG A 724 41.17 8.68 33.66
CA ARG A 724 40.87 7.34 33.11
C ARG A 724 39.40 6.98 33.23
N THR A 725 38.65 7.66 34.09
CA THR A 725 37.26 7.27 34.36
C THR A 725 36.32 7.74 33.26
N PRO A 726 35.15 7.09 33.09
CA PRO A 726 34.17 7.47 32.07
C PRO A 726 33.60 8.89 32.24
N THR A 727 33.70 9.46 33.45
CA THR A 727 33.20 10.79 33.83
C THR A 727 34.26 11.89 33.66
N GLU A 728 35.48 11.57 33.24
CA GLU A 728 36.57 12.57 33.12
C GLU A 728 36.80 13.00 31.67
N CYS A 729 35.74 13.03 30.88
CA CYS A 729 35.83 13.28 29.45
C CYS A 729 35.54 14.74 29.11
N ARG A 730 36.33 15.30 28.20
CA ARG A 730 36.19 16.66 27.67
C ARG A 730 35.62 16.67 26.25
N SER A 731 35.86 15.62 25.48
CA SER A 731 35.22 15.40 24.18
C SER A 731 35.08 13.90 23.89
N CYS A 732 34.09 13.57 23.08
CA CYS A 732 33.73 12.20 22.75
C CYS A 732 34.30 11.78 21.40
N ARG A 733 34.63 10.48 21.26
CA ARG A 733 35.04 9.93 19.97
C ARG A 733 33.89 9.99 18.98
N ARG A 734 34.23 10.01 17.68
CA ARG A 734 33.25 10.02 16.58
C ARG A 734 32.20 8.93 16.78
N GLY A 735 30.94 9.34 16.84
CA GLY A 735 29.77 8.45 17.00
C GLY A 735 29.16 8.45 18.41
N LEU A 736 29.76 9.16 19.37
CA LEU A 736 29.25 9.31 20.74
C LEU A 736 28.87 10.77 21.03
N TYR A 737 27.89 10.95 21.91
CA TYR A 737 27.38 12.25 22.35
C TYR A 737 27.93 12.62 23.73
N PHE A 738 28.31 13.89 23.88
CA PHE A 738 28.82 14.41 25.13
C PHE A 738 27.67 14.85 26.04
N ASN A 739 27.62 14.26 27.23
CA ASN A 739 26.68 14.68 28.28
C ASN A 739 27.37 15.69 29.22
N PRO A 740 26.95 16.96 29.21
CA PRO A 740 27.59 18.00 30.03
C PRO A 740 27.31 17.85 31.54
N LEU A 741 26.29 17.10 31.96
CA LEU A 741 25.91 16.98 33.38
C LEU A 741 26.84 16.06 34.17
N ASN A 742 27.29 14.97 33.54
CA ASN A 742 28.12 13.95 34.17
C ASN A 742 29.46 13.74 33.46
N THR A 743 29.77 14.61 32.47
CA THR A 743 31.01 14.61 31.69
C THR A 743 31.35 13.23 31.09
N THR A 744 30.31 12.50 30.66
CA THR A 744 30.41 11.18 30.01
C THR A 744 30.12 11.24 28.51
N CYS A 745 30.49 10.17 27.81
CA CYS A 745 30.21 9.95 26.40
C CYS A 745 29.31 8.73 26.23
N SER A 746 28.14 8.91 25.61
CA SER A 746 27.14 7.85 25.40
C SER A 746 26.68 7.78 23.94
N GLU A 747 26.13 6.63 23.54
CA GLU A 747 25.59 6.43 22.18
C GLU A 747 24.28 7.19 21.95
N THR A 748 23.58 7.58 23.02
CA THR A 748 22.34 8.35 22.99
C THR A 748 22.31 9.39 24.11
N CYS A 749 21.56 10.48 23.91
CA CYS A 749 21.29 11.45 24.97
C CYS A 749 20.26 10.89 25.97
N PRO A 750 20.36 11.27 27.26
CA PRO A 750 19.40 10.84 28.28
C PRO A 750 18.00 11.42 28.02
N ALA A 751 16.97 10.83 28.64
CA ALA A 751 15.58 11.30 28.52
C ALA A 751 15.45 12.79 28.93
N GLY A 752 14.63 13.55 28.20
CA GLY A 752 14.54 15.00 28.34
C GLY A 752 15.67 15.79 27.67
N TYR A 753 16.57 15.12 26.93
CA TYR A 753 17.65 15.76 26.17
C TYR A 753 17.71 15.25 24.72
N PHE A 754 18.10 16.14 23.80
CA PHE A 754 18.36 15.85 22.40
C PHE A 754 19.80 16.21 22.03
N ALA A 755 20.35 15.63 20.97
CA ALA A 755 21.69 15.96 20.49
C ALA A 755 21.68 17.15 19.54
N ASP A 756 22.54 18.14 19.79
CA ASP A 756 22.82 19.22 18.84
C ASP A 756 23.78 18.79 17.73
N ASP A 757 23.96 19.65 16.72
CA ASP A 757 24.89 19.41 15.59
C ASP A 757 26.36 19.30 16.04
N SER A 758 26.68 19.83 17.24
CA SER A 758 27.99 19.70 17.89
C SER A 758 28.12 18.41 18.73
N LYS A 759 27.14 17.50 18.66
CA LYS A 759 27.06 16.22 19.39
C LYS A 759 27.05 16.38 20.91
N LYS A 760 26.52 17.48 21.42
CA LYS A 760 26.28 17.73 22.83
C LYS A 760 24.78 17.55 23.14
N CYS A 761 24.49 16.96 24.30
CA CYS A 761 23.10 16.80 24.73
C CYS A 761 22.53 18.10 25.32
N LEU A 762 21.47 18.63 24.72
CA LEU A 762 20.71 19.82 25.11
C LEU A 762 19.32 19.45 25.63
N ARG A 763 18.73 20.25 26.52
CA ARG A 763 17.45 19.94 27.21
C ARG A 763 16.24 20.26 26.33
N CYS A 764 15.20 19.43 26.42
CA CYS A 764 13.88 19.66 25.82
C CYS A 764 13.06 20.75 26.56
N HIS A 765 12.02 21.27 25.91
CA HIS A 765 11.04 22.19 26.50
C HIS A 765 10.33 21.54 27.71
N GLU A 766 9.86 22.34 28.67
CA GLU A 766 9.34 21.83 29.95
C GLU A 766 8.10 20.94 29.83
N ASN A 767 7.29 21.12 28.79
CA ASN A 767 6.09 20.31 28.53
C ASN A 767 6.41 19.02 27.73
N CYS A 768 7.69 18.81 27.43
CA CYS A 768 8.20 17.81 26.50
C CYS A 768 8.96 16.71 27.22
N MET A 769 8.49 15.47 27.15
CA MET A 769 9.20 14.31 27.69
C MET A 769 10.35 13.88 26.77
N LYS A 770 10.14 13.95 25.45
CA LYS A 770 11.16 13.64 24.43
C LYS A 770 11.05 14.62 23.27
N CYS A 771 12.14 15.24 22.87
CA CYS A 771 12.20 16.19 21.76
C CYS A 771 13.24 15.80 20.70
N LEU A 772 13.11 16.38 19.51
CA LEU A 772 13.97 16.08 18.36
C LEU A 772 14.58 17.37 17.81
N ARG A 773 15.92 17.44 17.78
CA ARG A 773 16.76 18.52 17.18
C ARG A 773 16.58 19.94 17.74
N ASP A 774 15.43 20.24 18.33
CA ASP A 774 15.08 21.51 18.94
C ASP A 774 14.28 21.24 20.23
N SER A 775 14.31 22.21 21.14
CA SER A 775 13.63 22.14 22.44
C SER A 775 12.12 21.88 22.31
N ASP A 776 11.47 22.48 21.31
CA ASP A 776 9.99 22.60 21.25
C ASP A 776 9.32 21.54 20.36
N ARG A 777 10.10 20.70 19.69
CA ARG A 777 9.61 19.66 18.77
C ARG A 777 9.51 18.32 19.46
N CYS A 778 8.40 18.12 20.15
CA CYS A 778 8.11 16.96 20.97
C CYS A 778 7.67 15.75 20.17
N THR A 779 8.11 14.59 20.64
CA THR A 779 7.70 13.26 20.20
C THR A 779 6.99 12.49 21.32
N ALA A 780 7.10 12.99 22.55
CA ALA A 780 6.34 12.52 23.70
C ALA A 780 6.18 13.69 24.69
N CYS A 781 5.02 13.78 25.33
CA CYS A 781 4.64 14.86 26.23
C CYS A 781 4.71 14.42 27.69
N ASN A 782 4.88 15.40 28.59
CA ASN A 782 4.73 15.16 30.01
C ASN A 782 3.25 14.97 30.38
N ASP A 783 2.98 14.31 31.50
CA ASP A 783 1.63 14.04 31.98
C ASP A 783 0.79 15.33 32.08
N GLY A 784 -0.44 15.29 31.58
CA GLY A 784 -1.34 16.46 31.48
C GLY A 784 -1.28 17.21 30.13
N TYR A 785 -0.44 16.75 29.21
CA TYR A 785 -0.33 17.28 27.84
C TYR A 785 -0.48 16.16 26.81
N SER A 786 -1.26 16.43 25.77
CA SER A 786 -1.45 15.55 24.63
C SER A 786 -0.63 16.03 23.43
N LEU A 787 -0.10 15.10 22.66
CA LEU A 787 0.74 15.43 21.50
C LEU A 787 -0.13 15.82 20.30
N ALA A 788 -0.13 17.11 19.95
CA ALA A 788 -0.76 17.61 18.74
C ALA A 788 0.32 17.99 17.72
N GLY A 789 0.50 17.15 16.69
CA GLY A 789 1.60 17.30 15.73
C GLY A 789 2.97 17.00 16.36
N MET A 790 3.76 18.06 16.61
CA MET A 790 5.05 17.98 17.32
C MET A 790 5.09 18.90 18.55
N THR A 791 3.93 19.34 19.02
CA THR A 791 3.81 20.24 20.16
C THR A 791 2.92 19.61 21.21
N CYS A 792 3.35 19.66 22.47
CA CYS A 792 2.56 19.18 23.60
C CYS A 792 1.56 20.25 24.00
N VAL A 793 0.28 19.99 23.73
CA VAL A 793 -0.84 20.89 24.06
C VAL A 793 -1.55 20.41 25.34
N PRO A 794 -2.05 21.33 26.18
CA PRO A 794 -2.77 20.94 27.40
C PRO A 794 -4.03 20.12 27.07
N GLU A 795 -4.31 19.10 27.87
CA GLU A 795 -5.58 18.37 27.78
C GLU A 795 -6.73 19.23 28.33
N CYS A 796 -7.69 19.59 27.47
CA CYS A 796 -8.84 20.39 27.86
C CYS A 796 -9.91 19.54 28.58
N ALA A 797 -10.50 20.10 29.64
CA ALA A 797 -11.56 19.43 30.39
C ALA A 797 -12.85 19.28 29.55
N ASN A 798 -13.69 18.29 29.89
CA ASN A 798 -14.98 18.08 29.25
C ASN A 798 -15.81 19.38 29.19
N GLY A 799 -16.45 19.63 28.06
CA GLY A 799 -17.16 20.88 27.76
C GLY A 799 -16.28 22.01 27.21
N THR A 800 -14.99 21.77 26.97
CA THR A 800 -14.07 22.72 26.32
C THR A 800 -13.26 22.05 25.22
N PHE A 801 -12.81 22.81 24.22
CA PHE A 801 -11.91 22.39 23.14
C PHE A 801 -10.68 23.30 23.08
N PHE A 802 -9.58 22.80 22.53
CA PHE A 802 -8.34 23.57 22.42
C PHE A 802 -8.39 24.52 21.22
N HIS A 803 -8.43 25.83 21.48
CA HIS A 803 -8.45 26.86 20.45
C HIS A 803 -7.02 27.24 20.05
N LEU A 804 -6.58 26.79 18.88
CA LEU A 804 -5.20 26.91 18.39
C LEU A 804 -4.71 28.36 18.24
N GLU A 805 -5.56 29.30 17.84
CA GLU A 805 -5.16 30.71 17.64
C GLU A 805 -4.95 31.46 18.96
N GLU A 806 -5.63 31.02 20.03
CA GLU A 806 -5.59 31.70 21.34
C GLU A 806 -4.82 30.89 22.39
N MET A 807 -4.32 29.70 22.02
CA MET A 807 -3.56 28.78 22.87
C MET A 807 -4.23 28.51 24.23
N LYS A 808 -5.57 28.41 24.25
CA LYS A 808 -6.37 28.16 25.46
C LYS A 808 -7.54 27.22 25.19
N CYS A 809 -8.03 26.58 26.25
CA CYS A 809 -9.28 25.81 26.18
C CYS A 809 -10.47 26.78 26.16
N SER A 810 -11.30 26.69 25.11
CA SER A 810 -12.50 27.49 24.92
C SER A 810 -13.75 26.61 25.07
N PRO A 811 -14.89 27.16 25.54
CA PRO A 811 -16.08 26.37 25.80
C PRO A 811 -16.71 25.82 24.51
N CYS A 812 -17.23 24.60 24.59
CA CYS A 812 -18.07 24.00 23.57
C CYS A 812 -19.41 24.72 23.44
N HIS A 813 -20.11 24.49 22.33
CA HIS A 813 -21.52 24.82 22.23
C HIS A 813 -22.33 24.10 23.34
N THR A 814 -23.35 24.75 23.90
CA THR A 814 -24.08 24.27 25.09
C THR A 814 -24.82 22.96 24.90
N SER A 815 -25.07 22.56 23.65
CA SER A 815 -25.66 21.26 23.32
C SER A 815 -24.64 20.11 23.29
N CYS A 816 -23.34 20.40 23.38
CA CYS A 816 -22.27 19.40 23.41
C CYS A 816 -21.76 19.16 24.84
N SER A 817 -21.52 17.90 25.19
CA SER A 817 -20.72 17.49 26.35
C SER A 817 -19.22 17.50 26.01
N THR A 818 -18.86 17.15 24.77
CA THR A 818 -17.49 17.28 24.23
C THR A 818 -17.57 17.74 22.77
N CYS A 819 -16.60 18.52 22.30
CA CYS A 819 -16.63 19.14 20.97
C CYS A 819 -15.23 19.28 20.38
N THR A 820 -15.15 19.46 19.07
CA THR A 820 -13.91 19.84 18.35
C THR A 820 -13.81 21.34 18.09
N GLY A 821 -14.90 22.09 18.29
CA GLY A 821 -14.98 23.52 18.02
C GLY A 821 -16.20 24.17 18.69
N PRO A 822 -16.35 25.50 18.55
CA PRO A 822 -17.40 26.25 19.24
C PRO A 822 -18.78 26.11 18.58
N GLY A 823 -18.85 25.52 17.39
CA GLY A 823 -20.06 25.37 16.59
C GLY A 823 -21.01 24.30 17.12
N LYS A 824 -22.32 24.53 16.89
CA LYS A 824 -23.41 23.58 17.20
C LYS A 824 -23.35 22.26 16.39
N GLU A 825 -22.51 22.21 15.36
CA GLU A 825 -22.32 21.09 14.42
C GLU A 825 -20.95 20.41 14.63
N GLU A 826 -20.21 20.82 15.66
CA GLU A 826 -18.87 20.33 15.99
C GLU A 826 -18.89 19.53 17.30
N CYS A 827 -20.04 18.94 17.65
CA CYS A 827 -20.21 18.14 18.85
C CYS A 827 -19.72 16.70 18.63
N ILE A 828 -18.87 16.21 19.53
CA ILE A 828 -18.45 14.80 19.57
C ILE A 828 -19.43 13.98 20.43
N GLN A 829 -19.83 14.51 21.59
CA GLN A 829 -20.85 13.91 22.47
C GLN A 829 -21.87 14.97 22.85
N CYS A 830 -23.15 14.62 22.91
CA CYS A 830 -24.20 15.56 23.28
C CYS A 830 -24.31 15.73 24.80
N ALA A 831 -24.73 16.92 25.21
CA ALA A 831 -25.12 17.18 26.60
C ALA A 831 -26.32 16.30 26.99
N ARG A 832 -26.61 16.21 28.30
CA ARG A 832 -27.81 15.48 28.77
C ARG A 832 -29.08 16.03 28.09
N ASP A 833 -30.03 15.13 27.85
CA ASP A 833 -31.32 15.42 27.18
C ASP A 833 -31.21 15.91 25.72
N HIS A 834 -30.04 15.72 25.08
CA HIS A 834 -29.84 15.95 23.65
C HIS A 834 -29.53 14.63 22.94
N LEU A 835 -30.17 14.48 21.78
CA LEU A 835 -30.03 13.35 20.88
C LEU A 835 -28.97 13.65 19.83
N GLN A 836 -28.13 12.67 19.53
CA GLN A 836 -27.17 12.82 18.44
C GLN A 836 -27.88 12.60 17.11
N GLN A 837 -27.87 13.63 16.25
CA GLN A 837 -28.33 13.55 14.88
C GLN A 837 -27.18 13.96 13.97
N GLU A 838 -26.51 12.98 13.38
CA GLU A 838 -25.30 13.20 12.58
C GLU A 838 -24.20 13.86 13.43
N TRP A 839 -23.84 15.13 13.16
CA TRP A 839 -22.79 15.89 13.86
C TRP A 839 -23.33 16.96 14.82
N ARG A 840 -24.65 17.03 15.00
CA ARG A 840 -25.31 18.01 15.86
C ARG A 840 -26.09 17.33 16.98
N CYS A 841 -26.16 18.04 18.08
CA CYS A 841 -26.91 17.64 19.25
C CYS A 841 -28.24 18.39 19.27
N VAL A 842 -29.34 17.65 19.11
CA VAL A 842 -30.70 18.18 18.97
C VAL A 842 -31.59 17.68 20.11
N GLN A 843 -32.55 18.50 20.55
CA GLN A 843 -33.49 18.07 21.61
C GLN A 843 -34.54 17.11 21.07
N THR A 844 -34.93 17.26 19.80
CA THR A 844 -35.88 16.40 19.11
C THR A 844 -35.38 16.09 17.71
N CYS A 845 -35.60 14.87 17.25
CA CYS A 845 -35.19 14.47 15.90
C CYS A 845 -35.96 15.27 14.85
N ALA A 846 -35.24 15.76 13.84
CA ALA A 846 -35.86 16.49 12.74
C ALA A 846 -36.84 15.59 11.94
N PRO A 847 -37.82 16.16 11.21
CA PRO A 847 -38.68 15.38 10.31
C PRO A 847 -37.86 14.49 9.37
N GLY A 848 -38.27 13.23 9.22
CA GLY A 848 -37.52 12.20 8.50
C GLY A 848 -36.51 11.44 9.37
N TYR A 849 -36.52 11.65 10.70
CA TYR A 849 -35.75 10.87 11.67
C TYR A 849 -36.66 10.43 12.84
N TYR A 850 -36.33 9.31 13.49
CA TYR A 850 -37.02 8.78 14.66
C TYR A 850 -36.01 8.49 15.79
N SER A 851 -36.44 8.64 17.04
CA SER A 851 -35.61 8.38 18.22
C SER A 851 -35.80 6.94 18.72
N THR A 852 -34.72 6.27 19.11
CA THR A 852 -34.78 5.00 19.86
C THR A 852 -34.04 5.13 21.19
N GLU A 853 -34.65 4.62 22.26
CA GLU A 853 -34.00 4.47 23.56
C GLU A 853 -33.39 3.06 23.63
N ASP A 854 -32.11 2.92 23.27
CA ASP A 854 -31.40 1.65 23.44
C ASP A 854 -30.95 1.49 24.90
N ALA A 855 -31.37 0.40 25.54
CA ALA A 855 -31.15 0.09 26.96
C ALA A 855 -29.69 -0.31 27.33
N GLY A 856 -28.69 0.30 26.68
CA GLY A 856 -27.28 -0.01 26.89
C GLY A 856 -26.26 1.09 26.56
N TYR A 857 -26.68 2.23 26.01
CA TYR A 857 -25.81 3.40 25.78
C TYR A 857 -26.40 4.64 26.45
N HIS A 858 -25.56 5.46 27.09
CA HIS A 858 -25.99 6.63 27.87
C HIS A 858 -26.49 7.83 27.02
N GLN A 859 -26.77 7.65 25.72
CA GLN A 859 -27.12 8.74 24.81
C GLN A 859 -28.12 8.28 23.75
N GLY A 860 -29.24 9.00 23.61
CA GLY A 860 -30.24 8.72 22.56
C GLY A 860 -29.77 9.23 21.20
N MET A 861 -30.12 8.51 20.13
CA MET A 861 -29.74 8.83 18.75
C MET A 861 -30.96 9.00 17.85
N CYS A 862 -30.83 9.88 16.86
CA CYS A 862 -31.83 10.08 15.82
C CYS A 862 -31.49 9.25 14.57
N HIS A 863 -32.33 8.28 14.25
CA HIS A 863 -32.19 7.40 13.09
C HIS A 863 -33.03 7.89 11.92
N LYS A 864 -32.49 7.85 10.70
CA LYS A 864 -33.19 8.33 9.50
C LYS A 864 -34.31 7.37 9.05
N CYS A 865 -35.43 7.91 8.62
CA CYS A 865 -36.55 7.18 8.01
C CYS A 865 -36.21 6.63 6.62
N GLU A 866 -36.97 5.63 6.17
CA GLU A 866 -36.87 5.07 4.81
C GLU A 866 -37.12 6.11 3.70
N GLU A 867 -36.58 5.83 2.51
CA GLU A 867 -36.66 6.71 1.35
C GLU A 867 -38.12 7.01 0.95
N ASN A 868 -38.42 8.26 0.59
CA ASN A 868 -39.76 8.78 0.30
C ASN A 868 -40.73 8.89 1.49
N CYS A 869 -40.32 8.43 2.68
CA CYS A 869 -41.04 8.68 3.92
C CYS A 869 -40.67 10.05 4.51
N LEU A 870 -41.68 10.83 4.90
CA LEU A 870 -41.55 12.12 5.57
C LEU A 870 -41.51 11.96 7.11
N SER A 871 -42.21 10.99 7.68
CA SER A 871 -42.16 10.68 9.12
C SER A 871 -42.41 9.20 9.40
N CYS A 872 -41.64 8.60 10.29
CA CYS A 872 -41.70 7.17 10.65
C CYS A 872 -41.54 6.98 12.17
N ASP A 873 -42.07 5.86 12.69
CA ASP A 873 -42.06 5.56 14.14
C ASP A 873 -41.06 4.44 14.52
N GLY A 874 -40.18 4.03 13.61
CA GLY A 874 -39.24 2.92 13.84
C GLY A 874 -38.50 2.47 12.57
N PRO A 875 -37.67 1.42 12.63
CA PRO A 875 -37.00 0.87 11.44
C PRO A 875 -37.97 0.11 10.51
N GLY A 876 -37.72 0.12 9.20
CA GLY A 876 -38.48 -0.65 8.21
C GLY A 876 -39.74 0.05 7.67
N THR A 877 -40.76 -0.75 7.28
CA THR A 877 -42.08 -0.30 6.78
C THR A 877 -42.96 0.28 7.89
N THR A 878 -42.51 1.36 8.51
CA THR A 878 -43.15 2.07 9.64
C THR A 878 -43.49 3.51 9.27
N CYS A 879 -43.54 3.81 7.96
CA CYS A 879 -43.84 5.14 7.50
C CYS A 879 -45.26 5.56 7.87
N VAL A 880 -45.39 6.75 8.46
CA VAL A 880 -46.64 7.35 8.90
C VAL A 880 -47.11 8.40 7.90
N LYS A 881 -46.17 9.08 7.23
CA LYS A 881 -46.47 10.13 6.25
C LYS A 881 -45.45 10.13 5.12
N CYS A 882 -45.91 10.25 3.89
CA CYS A 882 -45.08 10.31 2.70
C CYS A 882 -44.70 11.74 2.32
N LYS A 883 -43.60 11.87 1.56
CA LYS A 883 -43.25 13.13 0.87
C LYS A 883 -44.26 13.39 -0.26
N ASP A 884 -44.42 14.64 -0.65
CA ASP A 884 -45.35 15.04 -1.71
C ASP A 884 -45.04 14.27 -3.02
N SER A 885 -46.09 13.85 -3.74
CA SER A 885 -46.07 12.93 -4.91
C SER A 885 -46.14 11.43 -4.61
N TYR A 886 -46.15 11.03 -3.32
CA TYR A 886 -46.25 9.64 -2.90
C TYR A 886 -47.46 9.39 -2.00
N ASN A 887 -48.16 8.27 -2.22
CA ASN A 887 -49.28 7.82 -1.40
C ASN A 887 -48.82 6.72 -0.44
N LEU A 888 -49.33 6.77 0.80
CA LEU A 888 -49.03 5.77 1.83
C LEU A 888 -49.85 4.50 1.58
N VAL A 889 -49.19 3.42 1.21
CA VAL A 889 -49.81 2.09 1.02
C VAL A 889 -49.04 1.08 1.87
N SER A 890 -49.75 0.44 2.81
CA SER A 890 -49.17 -0.57 3.73
C SER A 890 -47.89 -0.08 4.42
N ARG A 891 -47.93 1.12 5.01
CA ARG A 891 -46.82 1.78 5.73
C ARG A 891 -45.56 2.04 4.87
N THR A 892 -45.74 2.14 3.55
CA THR A 892 -44.70 2.43 2.55
C THR A 892 -45.20 3.48 1.57
N CYS A 893 -44.32 4.34 1.04
CA CYS A 893 -44.69 5.45 0.15
C CYS A 893 -44.48 5.13 -1.33
N ILE A 894 -45.53 5.22 -2.16
CA ILE A 894 -45.50 4.87 -3.59
C ILE A 894 -46.03 6.00 -4.51
N VAL A 895 -45.45 6.16 -5.71
CA VAL A 895 -45.81 7.24 -6.66
C VAL A 895 -47.12 6.95 -7.40
N ASN A 896 -47.91 8.00 -7.61
CA ASN A 896 -49.16 7.96 -8.37
C ASN A 896 -48.87 8.04 -9.88
N ALA A 897 -48.41 6.95 -10.50
CA ALA A 897 -48.33 6.82 -11.96
C ALA A 897 -49.21 5.66 -12.43
N THR A 898 -50.26 6.02 -13.16
CA THR A 898 -51.12 5.15 -13.97
C THR A 898 -50.31 4.19 -14.83
N CYS A 899 -50.58 2.88 -14.74
CA CYS A 899 -50.13 1.88 -15.71
C CYS A 899 -50.75 2.18 -17.08
N ASN A 900 -49.97 2.73 -18.00
CA ASN A 900 -50.29 2.72 -19.42
C ASN A 900 -49.70 1.47 -20.07
N ASN A 901 -50.60 0.64 -20.62
CA ASN A 901 -50.45 -0.40 -21.65
C ASN A 901 -49.06 -1.05 -21.81
N ALA A 902 -48.92 -2.26 -21.27
CA ALA A 902 -48.01 -3.25 -21.83
C ALA A 902 -48.59 -3.74 -23.17
N ASP A 903 -47.77 -3.77 -24.23
CA ASP A 903 -48.13 -4.21 -25.58
C ASP A 903 -48.91 -5.54 -25.59
N GLU A 904 -50.01 -5.59 -26.36
CA GLU A 904 -50.84 -6.80 -26.58
C GLU A 904 -50.02 -8.04 -26.99
N VAL A 905 -48.89 -7.83 -27.67
CA VAL A 905 -47.94 -8.86 -28.11
C VAL A 905 -47.31 -9.61 -26.93
N PHE A 906 -47.08 -8.92 -25.81
CA PHE A 906 -46.50 -9.52 -24.61
C PHE A 906 -47.48 -10.47 -23.92
N CYS A 907 -48.77 -10.13 -23.90
CA CYS A 907 -49.83 -10.97 -23.31
C CYS A 907 -50.10 -12.24 -24.12
N GLU A 908 -50.09 -12.16 -25.45
CA GLU A 908 -50.22 -13.33 -26.35
C GLU A 908 -49.02 -14.28 -26.23
N MET A 909 -47.80 -13.75 -26.10
CA MET A 909 -46.57 -14.54 -25.92
C MET A 909 -46.55 -15.31 -24.58
N VAL A 910 -47.12 -14.73 -23.52
CA VAL A 910 -47.22 -15.35 -22.19
C VAL A 910 -48.27 -16.46 -22.16
N LYS A 911 -49.41 -16.28 -22.85
CA LYS A 911 -50.45 -17.30 -22.98
C LYS A 911 -50.02 -18.50 -23.83
N SER A 912 -49.43 -18.25 -25.00
CA SER A 912 -49.03 -19.30 -25.96
C SER A 912 -47.94 -20.24 -25.43
N ASN A 913 -47.08 -19.77 -24.51
CA ASN A 913 -45.95 -20.54 -23.98
C ASN A 913 -46.15 -21.14 -22.57
N ARG A 914 -47.37 -21.10 -22.01
CA ARG A 914 -47.71 -21.62 -20.65
C ARG A 914 -46.76 -21.16 -19.54
N LEU A 915 -46.25 -19.93 -19.65
CA LEU A 915 -45.17 -19.46 -18.76
C LEU A 915 -45.63 -19.28 -17.30
N CYS A 916 -46.93 -19.08 -17.03
CA CYS A 916 -47.46 -19.00 -15.66
C CYS A 916 -47.54 -20.37 -14.94
N GLU A 917 -47.25 -21.50 -15.60
CA GLU A 917 -47.15 -22.82 -14.95
C GLU A 917 -45.74 -23.07 -14.36
N LYS A 918 -44.73 -22.27 -14.74
CA LYS A 918 -43.38 -22.36 -14.16
C LYS A 918 -43.25 -21.49 -12.91
N LYS A 919 -42.70 -22.07 -11.85
CA LYS A 919 -42.62 -21.50 -10.48
C LYS A 919 -41.95 -20.12 -10.39
N LEU A 920 -41.12 -19.75 -11.38
CA LEU A 920 -40.38 -18.48 -11.42
C LEU A 920 -41.24 -17.27 -11.87
N PHE A 921 -42.32 -17.48 -12.62
CA PHE A 921 -43.10 -16.39 -13.24
C PHE A 921 -44.45 -16.10 -12.58
N ARG A 922 -44.83 -16.85 -11.53
CA ARG A 922 -46.09 -16.63 -10.80
C ARG A 922 -46.21 -15.24 -10.17
N GLN A 923 -45.10 -14.66 -9.69
CA GLN A 923 -45.11 -13.31 -9.12
C GLN A 923 -45.27 -12.20 -10.18
N PHE A 924 -44.82 -12.43 -11.41
CA PHE A 924 -44.99 -11.48 -12.52
C PHE A 924 -46.42 -11.51 -13.07
N CYS A 925 -47.07 -12.68 -13.20
CA CYS A 925 -48.47 -12.76 -13.64
C CYS A 925 -49.45 -12.15 -12.60
N CYS A 926 -49.09 -12.15 -11.30
CA CYS A 926 -49.93 -11.58 -10.22
C CYS A 926 -50.01 -10.05 -10.20
N ARG A 927 -49.28 -9.33 -11.07
CA ARG A 927 -49.36 -7.87 -11.17
C ARG A 927 -50.28 -7.37 -12.29
N THR A 928 -50.80 -8.24 -13.16
CA THR A 928 -51.62 -7.84 -14.33
C THR A 928 -53.05 -8.41 -14.32
N CYS A 929 -53.41 -9.38 -13.47
CA CYS A 929 -54.72 -10.06 -13.49
C CYS A 929 -55.66 -9.75 -12.31
N LEU A 930 -55.66 -8.53 -11.77
CA LEU A 930 -56.65 -8.13 -10.75
C LEU A 930 -57.49 -6.91 -11.14
N MET A 931 -57.66 -6.67 -12.44
CA MET A 931 -58.70 -5.77 -12.94
C MET A 931 -59.42 -6.51 -14.07
N THR A 932 -60.71 -6.77 -13.84
CA THR A 932 -61.70 -7.48 -14.67
C THR A 932 -61.63 -9.01 -14.68
N GLY A 933 -62.39 -9.65 -13.78
CA GLY A 933 -62.95 -11.01 -13.94
C GLY A 933 -61.96 -12.16 -13.84
#